data_AF-A0A8H8NSM6-F1
#
_entry.id   AF-A0A8H8NSM6-F1
#
_cell.length_a   1.000
_cell.length_b   1.000
_cell.length_c   1.000
_cell.angle_alpha   90.00
_cell.angle_beta   90.00
_cell.angle_gamma   90.00
#
_symmetry.space_group_name_H-M   'P 1'
#
loop_
_entity.id
_entity.type
_entity.pdbx_description
1 polymer ?
#
loop_
_entity_poly.entity_id
_entity_poly.type
_entity_poly.pdbx_seq_one_letter_code
_entity_poly.pdbx_strand_id
1 'polypeptide(L)'
;MFTPPPSPLPTPNDPLATAGSAPLAPKPKHGRLSAHQRFLGLVVPVVVLVIITLTSRHAVTGPIDIDIEAPAPYVASHWANRVASLKHHIPRQLVSLDPADELRRTPIPTPTATTSALDTTAPQQLGAGISSVAPAIPDPAWPVPTPFPQPFDSSLSFNFSTPACSSFFSSFTTNMTFRACRPFSLLLGTSNSFFNIQSNLTELTAVMGGTCDTTRSIGECRTTMNWLASEIVKPEVCGTDIANQNGNALEALNGFKTYDLMRQAGCLVNQRSNAYCFVESVASSSPVDTYFYALPIGTPVPQKSTPSCSPCTKSLMSLYAQYATDKSLPLSKVYSPAQKLAANSCGADYAQAIATNAATRVPVATVSFWLFFGVTLGVRLSWNVWPSSRIEATRTVVPIAALYTPLKHREDLPPVLYEPVTCKPPCRAILNPYCQIDVRGKLWICPFCLQRNAFPPHYKDISNTNLPAELLPKYTTIEYTLSRPAPVPPIFLFVVDTCLDEEDLKALRDALVLSLSLLPAHALVGLITYGTMTQVHELGYAECSKSYVFRGGKEYTPKQIQDMLNLSSANRAAPRPGQPVPPQSFGAARFLLPISQVEFQLTSILEQLARDPWPVANDKRPLRCTGVAISVAVGLLESTFSNTGARIMVFSGGPATEGPGMVVSNELREPIRSHHDIDRDSVKHFKRASKFYEGLAKRAAQNGHAIDLFAGCLDQVGLLEMKLLANMTNGVIVLSDSFATSIFKQSFIRIFNKDAQGHLQMGFNATFDVQTTKELKVSGLIGHAISANKKSACVGETEIGIAQTSAWKICTLTPRTSTAVYFEVVTPAGQPLQAGSRGLIQFVTHFQHSSGQMRLRVSTIARNFAEAGSPTISASFDQEAAAVLMARIAVFKAEIDDSPDVLRWLDRMLIRLCQKFADYRKEDTMSFRLADNFSIYPQFMFHLRRTRIVGQRLDQTDVILLLDTFFHILIFHGETVAQWRKAGYQEQDGYENFRELLEAPVGDAQDLLVDRFPIPRYVVCDQGGSQARFLLSKLNPSTTHMSQGMYGTSSGGGAGAAIFTDDVSLQVFMEHLKRLAVGASTT
;
A
#
# COMPACT_ATOMS: atom_id res chain seq x y z
N MET A 1 17.85 44.19 43.45
CA MET A 1 17.78 44.76 44.82
C MET A 1 16.77 43.95 45.61
N PHE A 2 17.13 43.54 46.83
CA PHE A 2 16.28 42.99 47.88
C PHE A 2 15.49 41.68 47.63
N THR A 3 15.08 41.10 48.76
CA THR A 3 14.74 39.69 49.04
C THR A 3 13.33 39.58 49.66
N PRO A 4 12.74 38.37 49.79
CA PRO A 4 11.34 38.20 50.22
C PRO A 4 11.16 38.19 51.75
N PRO A 5 9.92 38.00 52.23
CA PRO A 5 9.65 37.15 53.39
C PRO A 5 8.54 36.07 53.12
N PRO A 6 8.19 35.18 54.08
CA PRO A 6 7.90 33.77 53.76
C PRO A 6 6.54 33.21 54.26
N SER A 7 6.43 31.88 54.34
CA SER A 7 5.31 31.08 54.87
C SER A 7 5.03 31.28 56.38
N PRO A 8 3.91 30.71 56.88
CA PRO A 8 4.07 29.79 58.02
C PRO A 8 3.22 28.49 57.95
N LEU A 9 3.66 27.47 58.71
CA LEU A 9 2.88 26.32 59.19
C LEU A 9 2.67 26.49 60.74
N PRO A 10 2.38 25.45 61.56
CA PRO A 10 1.03 25.15 62.04
C PRO A 10 0.92 25.26 63.59
N THR A 11 0.30 24.26 64.26
CA THR A 11 0.18 24.00 65.74
C THR A 11 -1.22 24.37 66.36
N PRO A 12 -1.57 23.98 67.61
CA PRO A 12 -2.39 22.77 67.84
C PRO A 12 -3.54 22.93 68.89
N ASN A 13 -4.28 21.84 69.18
CA ASN A 13 -4.58 21.33 70.55
C ASN A 13 -5.75 20.29 70.60
N ASP A 14 -5.61 19.31 71.51
CA ASP A 14 -6.63 18.37 72.05
C ASP A 14 -7.21 18.97 73.38
N PRO A 15 -8.14 18.38 74.21
CA PRO A 15 -8.41 16.94 74.40
C PRO A 15 -9.86 16.45 74.76
N LEU A 16 -10.00 15.11 74.89
CA LEU A 16 -10.81 14.34 75.87
C LEU A 16 -12.36 14.12 75.74
N ALA A 17 -12.70 12.89 75.30
CA ALA A 17 -13.55 11.88 75.94
C ALA A 17 -15.07 12.05 76.22
N THR A 18 -15.86 11.06 75.74
CA THR A 18 -16.78 10.24 76.57
C THR A 18 -17.17 8.93 75.84
N ALA A 19 -17.79 7.96 76.52
CA ALA A 19 -17.99 6.59 76.04
C ALA A 19 -19.45 6.25 75.66
N GLY A 20 -19.64 5.22 74.81
CA GLY A 20 -20.95 4.67 74.42
C GLY A 20 -20.85 3.18 74.01
N SER A 21 -21.90 2.39 74.27
CA SER A 21 -21.86 0.91 74.27
C SER A 21 -22.48 0.23 73.03
N ALA A 22 -22.03 -0.99 72.74
CA ALA A 22 -22.59 -1.87 71.70
C ALA A 22 -23.83 -2.67 72.17
N PRO A 23 -24.57 -3.27 71.23
CA PRO A 23 -25.16 -4.60 71.45
C PRO A 23 -24.85 -5.62 70.32
N LEU A 24 -25.17 -6.91 70.56
CA LEU A 24 -24.77 -8.06 69.73
C LEU A 24 -25.91 -8.61 68.82
N ALA A 25 -25.52 -9.31 67.74
CA ALA A 25 -26.34 -10.25 66.96
C ALA A 25 -25.45 -11.41 66.40
N PRO A 26 -25.99 -12.55 65.92
CA PRO A 26 -25.56 -13.85 66.45
C PRO A 26 -24.70 -14.78 65.53
N LYS A 27 -24.20 -15.87 66.15
CA LYS A 27 -23.34 -16.92 65.54
C LYS A 27 -24.11 -17.94 64.67
N PRO A 28 -23.51 -18.44 63.57
CA PRO A 28 -23.67 -19.81 63.09
C PRO A 28 -22.62 -20.78 63.70
N LYS A 29 -22.77 -22.09 63.46
CA LYS A 29 -22.05 -23.17 64.17
C LYS A 29 -20.91 -23.80 63.35
N HIS A 30 -19.88 -24.32 64.01
CA HIS A 30 -18.87 -25.18 63.37
C HIS A 30 -19.46 -26.55 62.98
N GLY A 31 -19.31 -26.92 61.70
CA GLY A 31 -19.35 -28.31 61.23
C GLY A 31 -17.94 -28.92 61.20
N ARG A 32 -17.84 -30.24 61.39
CA ARG A 32 -16.54 -30.95 61.40
C ARG A 32 -15.99 -31.19 59.99
N LEU A 33 -14.68 -31.02 59.83
CA LEU A 33 -13.93 -31.49 58.66
C LEU A 33 -13.83 -33.03 58.66
N SER A 34 -13.88 -33.64 57.48
CA SER A 34 -13.68 -35.09 57.29
C SER A 34 -12.43 -35.38 56.48
N ALA A 35 -11.46 -36.04 57.13
CA ALA A 35 -10.25 -36.78 56.71
C ALA A 35 -9.60 -36.68 55.31
N HIS A 36 -10.29 -36.34 54.21
CA HIS A 36 -9.81 -36.62 52.84
C HIS A 36 -9.14 -35.45 52.09
N GLN A 37 -8.81 -34.36 52.77
CA GLN A 37 -8.15 -33.17 52.19
C GLN A 37 -6.86 -32.76 52.93
N ARG A 38 -6.00 -33.74 53.26
CA ARG A 38 -4.66 -33.48 53.86
C ARG A 38 -3.49 -34.15 53.15
N PHE A 39 -3.64 -34.58 51.89
CA PHE A 39 -2.58 -35.29 51.14
C PHE A 39 -2.23 -34.72 49.76
N LEU A 40 -2.56 -33.45 49.48
CA LEU A 40 -2.12 -32.75 48.25
C LEU A 40 -1.15 -31.57 48.51
N GLY A 41 -0.65 -31.41 49.73
CA GLY A 41 0.18 -30.27 50.14
C GLY A 41 1.68 -30.34 49.80
N LEU A 42 2.16 -31.39 49.13
CA LEU A 42 3.61 -31.68 49.04
C LEU A 42 4.14 -32.20 47.68
N VAL A 43 3.27 -32.47 46.70
CA VAL A 43 3.71 -33.04 45.39
C VAL A 43 3.83 -31.98 44.28
N VAL A 44 3.04 -30.91 44.35
CA VAL A 44 3.02 -29.84 43.34
C VAL A 44 4.37 -29.11 43.16
N PRO A 45 5.16 -28.80 44.22
CA PRO A 45 6.41 -28.04 44.06
C PRO A 45 7.47 -28.72 43.17
N VAL A 46 7.50 -30.06 43.15
CA VAL A 46 8.50 -30.83 42.39
C VAL A 46 8.15 -30.90 40.90
N VAL A 47 6.87 -31.07 40.58
CA VAL A 47 6.40 -31.16 39.17
C VAL A 47 6.59 -29.83 38.44
N VAL A 48 6.36 -28.70 39.10
CA VAL A 48 6.56 -27.36 38.51
C VAL A 48 8.03 -27.09 38.19
N LEU A 49 8.96 -27.54 39.03
CA LEU A 49 10.41 -27.35 38.82
C LEU A 49 10.94 -28.08 37.57
N VAL A 50 10.44 -29.29 37.27
CA VAL A 50 10.83 -30.04 36.07
C VAL A 50 10.32 -29.36 34.77
N ILE A 51 9.14 -28.73 34.83
CA ILE A 51 8.56 -28.00 33.68
C ILE A 51 9.36 -26.72 33.38
N ILE A 52 9.90 -26.05 34.41
CA ILE A 52 10.77 -24.87 34.25
C ILE A 52 12.07 -25.24 33.54
N THR A 53 12.65 -26.42 33.80
CA THR A 53 13.87 -26.88 33.09
C THR A 53 13.68 -27.27 31.63
N LEU A 54 12.45 -27.49 31.15
CA LEU A 54 12.16 -27.90 29.77
C LEU A 54 11.64 -26.79 28.86
N THR A 55 11.35 -25.60 29.40
CA THR A 55 10.83 -24.46 28.64
C THR A 55 11.87 -23.38 28.36
N SER A 56 13.10 -23.53 28.88
CA SER A 56 14.23 -22.64 28.61
C SER A 56 14.91 -22.91 27.25
N ARG A 57 14.14 -22.96 26.15
CA ARG A 57 14.60 -22.76 24.77
C ARG A 57 13.45 -22.47 23.80
N HIS A 58 13.64 -21.42 22.99
CA HIS A 58 12.83 -21.03 21.82
C HIS A 58 11.38 -20.54 22.05
N ALA A 59 11.26 -19.27 22.44
CA ALA A 59 10.26 -18.34 21.88
C ALA A 59 10.67 -16.88 22.13
N VAL A 60 11.71 -16.40 21.43
CA VAL A 60 11.93 -14.96 21.24
C VAL A 60 11.18 -14.55 19.97
N THR A 61 10.51 -13.39 20.01
CA THR A 61 9.82 -12.71 18.89
C THR A 61 8.71 -13.49 18.16
N GLY A 62 7.56 -12.84 17.96
CA GLY A 62 6.68 -13.10 16.81
C GLY A 62 7.17 -12.28 15.61
N PRO A 63 6.28 -11.77 14.73
CA PRO A 63 4.83 -11.95 14.66
C PRO A 63 4.42 -12.77 13.43
N ILE A 64 3.12 -12.99 13.28
CA ILE A 64 2.49 -13.00 11.95
C ILE A 64 1.55 -11.80 11.96
N ASP A 65 1.84 -10.80 11.13
CA ASP A 65 0.79 -9.93 10.62
C ASP A 65 0.22 -10.55 9.34
N ILE A 66 -0.98 -10.14 8.97
CA ILE A 66 -1.74 -10.72 7.85
C ILE A 66 -1.20 -10.15 6.52
N ASP A 67 -1.21 -10.92 5.43
CA ASP A 67 -1.85 -10.52 4.16
C ASP A 67 -1.72 -11.58 3.04
N ILE A 68 -2.19 -11.24 1.83
CA ILE A 68 -2.57 -12.16 0.74
C ILE A 68 -1.85 -11.78 -0.58
N GLU A 69 -1.28 -12.77 -1.25
CA GLU A 69 -0.72 -12.68 -2.62
C GLU A 69 -1.80 -12.25 -3.65
N ALA A 70 -1.58 -11.46 -4.70
CA ALA A 70 -0.52 -10.54 -5.14
C ALA A 70 -1.04 -9.87 -6.46
N PRO A 71 -0.34 -8.91 -7.10
CA PRO A 71 0.78 -8.08 -6.66
C PRO A 71 0.24 -6.62 -6.44
N ALA A 72 0.74 -5.48 -6.93
CA ALA A 72 1.90 -5.09 -7.74
C ALA A 72 2.14 -3.55 -7.67
N PRO A 73 3.33 -3.06 -8.06
CA PRO A 73 4.65 -3.69 -7.91
C PRO A 73 5.65 -2.76 -7.20
N TYR A 74 6.43 -3.32 -6.27
CA TYR A 74 7.69 -2.71 -5.79
C TYR A 74 7.59 -1.42 -4.94
N VAL A 75 7.05 -1.54 -3.73
CA VAL A 75 7.78 -1.01 -2.54
C VAL A 75 7.74 -1.97 -1.36
N ALA A 76 8.79 -2.78 -1.29
CA ALA A 76 9.32 -3.53 -0.15
C ALA A 76 8.79 -4.93 0.22
N SER A 77 9.70 -5.91 0.20
CA SER A 77 10.51 -6.23 1.41
C SER A 77 11.65 -7.23 1.13
N HIS A 78 12.82 -7.00 1.74
CA HIS A 78 14.08 -7.73 1.58
C HIS A 78 15.00 -7.65 2.86
N TRP A 79 14.57 -7.13 4.03
CA TRP A 79 15.45 -7.02 5.22
C TRP A 79 15.73 -8.30 6.04
N ALA A 80 15.37 -9.46 5.51
CA ALA A 80 15.89 -10.77 5.91
C ALA A 80 16.29 -11.57 4.65
N ASN A 81 17.52 -12.09 4.41
CA ASN A 81 18.71 -12.27 5.26
C ASN A 81 20.09 -12.23 4.45
N ARG A 82 21.17 -11.49 4.91
CA ARG A 82 22.65 -11.53 4.54
C ARG A 82 24.02 -11.54 5.55
N VAL A 83 24.63 -12.16 6.71
CA VAL A 83 24.73 -13.21 7.93
C VAL A 83 24.51 -14.79 7.81
N ALA A 84 25.50 -15.62 7.44
CA ALA A 84 25.33 -16.95 6.79
C ALA A 84 26.35 -17.45 5.67
N SER A 85 27.45 -16.77 5.22
CA SER A 85 28.14 -17.09 3.92
C SER A 85 29.62 -16.57 3.68
N LEU A 86 30.73 -17.34 3.87
CA LEU A 86 32.12 -16.91 3.54
C LEU A 86 33.23 -18.00 3.46
N LYS A 87 33.87 -18.17 2.28
CA LYS A 87 35.29 -18.63 2.12
C LYS A 87 36.08 -17.97 0.97
N HIS A 88 37.42 -18.02 1.05
CA HIS A 88 38.44 -17.18 0.39
C HIS A 88 38.79 -17.34 -1.14
N HIS A 89 39.24 -16.20 -1.74
CA HIS A 89 40.31 -15.99 -2.77
C HIS A 89 40.10 -16.44 -4.27
N ILE A 90 40.08 -15.56 -5.30
CA ILE A 90 41.18 -14.75 -5.95
C ILE A 90 42.37 -15.61 -6.42
N PRO A 91 42.85 -15.58 -7.70
CA PRO A 91 43.01 -14.43 -8.62
C PRO A 91 42.36 -14.58 -10.03
N ARG A 92 42.17 -13.57 -10.92
CA ARG A 92 42.61 -12.14 -11.11
C ARG A 92 43.62 -11.90 -12.25
N GLN A 93 43.11 -11.64 -13.47
CA GLN A 93 43.65 -10.75 -14.53
C GLN A 93 42.48 -10.49 -15.52
N LEU A 94 41.99 -9.29 -15.87
CA LEU A 94 42.49 -7.93 -16.19
C LEU A 94 42.92 -7.71 -17.65
N VAL A 95 42.43 -6.56 -18.20
CA VAL A 95 42.95 -5.69 -19.28
C VAL A 95 42.17 -5.62 -20.63
N SER A 96 41.71 -4.39 -20.92
CA SER A 96 41.53 -3.66 -22.21
C SER A 96 40.50 -4.02 -23.31
N LEU A 97 39.65 -3.02 -23.59
CA LEU A 97 39.44 -2.27 -24.87
C LEU A 97 38.85 -2.95 -26.13
N ASP A 98 37.95 -2.19 -26.77
CA ASP A 98 37.47 -2.28 -28.17
C ASP A 98 38.55 -1.82 -29.19
N PRO A 99 38.31 -1.72 -30.54
CA PRO A 99 37.11 -2.08 -31.33
C PRO A 99 37.38 -2.78 -32.70
N ALA A 100 36.28 -3.04 -33.44
CA ALA A 100 36.11 -2.92 -34.90
C ALA A 100 36.50 -4.04 -35.92
N ASP A 101 35.70 -4.03 -37.01
CA ASP A 101 35.95 -4.32 -38.44
C ASP A 101 36.07 -5.74 -39.07
N GLU A 102 34.89 -6.18 -39.56
CA GLU A 102 34.51 -6.26 -41.00
C GLU A 102 34.64 -7.56 -41.87
N LEU A 103 33.88 -7.51 -42.99
CA LEU A 103 33.99 -8.29 -44.26
C LEU A 103 33.42 -9.73 -44.41
N ARG A 104 32.09 -9.78 -44.60
CA ARG A 104 31.35 -10.33 -45.78
C ARG A 104 31.86 -11.63 -46.49
N ARG A 105 30.97 -12.66 -46.61
CA ARG A 105 30.31 -13.13 -47.88
C ARG A 105 29.49 -14.46 -47.78
N THR A 106 28.18 -14.35 -48.05
CA THR A 106 27.29 -15.14 -48.96
C THR A 106 27.84 -16.33 -49.81
N PRO A 107 27.00 -17.25 -50.39
CA PRO A 107 25.66 -17.79 -49.98
C PRO A 107 25.35 -19.29 -50.39
N ILE A 108 24.19 -19.85 -49.95
CA ILE A 108 23.17 -20.70 -50.67
C ILE A 108 23.65 -21.70 -51.78
N PRO A 109 23.35 -23.04 -51.73
CA PRO A 109 22.02 -23.54 -52.18
C PRO A 109 21.43 -24.87 -51.58
N THR A 110 20.14 -25.07 -51.93
CA THR A 110 19.18 -26.22 -51.79
C THR A 110 19.42 -27.34 -52.85
N PRO A 111 18.59 -28.43 -53.10
CA PRO A 111 17.13 -28.62 -52.89
C PRO A 111 16.55 -30.07 -52.61
N THR A 112 15.20 -30.19 -52.67
CA THR A 112 14.32 -31.40 -52.93
C THR A 112 14.30 -32.57 -51.91
N ALA A 113 13.17 -33.06 -51.34
CA ALA A 113 11.85 -33.58 -51.82
C ALA A 113 11.79 -35.16 -51.74
N THR A 114 10.68 -35.92 -51.66
CA THR A 114 9.23 -35.69 -51.93
C THR A 114 8.31 -36.77 -51.27
N THR A 115 7.07 -36.39 -50.86
CA THR A 115 5.78 -37.17 -50.83
C THR A 115 5.47 -38.50 -50.08
N SER A 116 4.17 -38.62 -49.73
CA SER A 116 3.23 -39.78 -49.78
C SER A 116 3.14 -40.90 -48.70
N ALA A 117 2.17 -40.73 -47.79
CA ALA A 117 0.88 -41.48 -47.68
C ALA A 117 0.77 -43.01 -47.38
N LEU A 118 0.02 -43.29 -46.29
CA LEU A 118 -1.03 -44.31 -46.04
C LEU A 118 -0.78 -45.85 -46.02
N ASP A 119 -1.14 -46.42 -44.85
CA ASP A 119 -2.17 -47.47 -44.61
C ASP A 119 -1.85 -48.95 -44.22
N THR A 120 -2.73 -49.45 -43.35
CA THR A 120 -3.15 -50.86 -43.05
C THR A 120 -2.27 -51.94 -42.35
N THR A 121 -2.92 -52.52 -41.31
CA THR A 121 -2.97 -53.94 -40.85
C THR A 121 -1.83 -54.60 -40.03
N ALA A 122 -2.21 -55.68 -39.34
CA ALA A 122 -1.51 -56.32 -38.21
C ALA A 122 -1.33 -57.84 -38.38
N PRO A 123 -0.73 -58.54 -37.40
CA PRO A 123 -1.38 -59.77 -36.90
C PRO A 123 -1.64 -59.84 -35.37
N GLN A 124 -2.51 -60.78 -35.02
CA GLN A 124 -2.91 -61.26 -33.68
C GLN A 124 -1.92 -62.31 -33.12
N GLN A 125 -2.05 -62.96 -31.95
CA GLN A 125 -2.59 -62.71 -30.58
C GLN A 125 -2.15 -63.93 -29.74
N LEU A 126 -1.89 -63.78 -28.43
CA LEU A 126 -2.41 -64.61 -27.31
C LEU A 126 -1.86 -64.04 -25.98
N GLY A 127 -2.45 -64.39 -24.83
CA GLY A 127 -1.92 -63.92 -23.54
C GLY A 127 -2.60 -64.46 -22.28
N ALA A 128 -1.94 -64.20 -21.15
CA ALA A 128 -2.40 -64.31 -19.76
C ALA A 128 -1.38 -63.53 -18.89
N GLY A 129 -1.70 -62.92 -17.75
CA GLY A 129 -2.98 -62.66 -17.09
C GLY A 129 -2.68 -61.95 -15.76
N ILE A 130 -3.27 -60.77 -15.49
CA ILE A 130 -2.84 -59.90 -14.37
C ILE A 130 -3.80 -60.02 -13.18
N SER A 131 -3.25 -60.12 -11.97
CA SER A 131 -4.02 -60.27 -10.72
C SER A 131 -4.66 -58.96 -10.26
N SER A 132 -5.90 -59.01 -9.79
CA SER A 132 -6.68 -57.87 -9.27
C SER A 132 -6.62 -57.75 -7.74
N VAL A 133 -5.49 -58.09 -7.12
CA VAL A 133 -5.30 -58.05 -5.66
C VAL A 133 -4.03 -57.25 -5.34
N ALA A 134 -4.15 -56.25 -4.47
CA ALA A 134 -3.04 -55.43 -4.01
C ALA A 134 -1.98 -56.30 -3.29
N PRO A 135 -0.70 -56.24 -3.69
CA PRO A 135 0.36 -56.94 -2.98
C PRO A 135 0.56 -56.41 -1.55
N ALA A 136 0.89 -57.33 -0.63
CA ALA A 136 1.34 -56.96 0.71
C ALA A 136 2.75 -56.35 0.66
N ILE A 137 3.05 -55.46 1.61
CA ILE A 137 4.37 -54.85 1.79
C ILE A 137 5.37 -55.97 2.18
N PRO A 138 6.46 -56.15 1.43
CA PRO A 138 7.46 -57.18 1.69
C PRO A 138 8.47 -56.75 2.75
N ASP A 139 9.10 -57.73 3.38
CA ASP A 139 10.25 -57.56 4.28
C ASP A 139 11.41 -58.47 3.80
N PRO A 140 12.57 -57.91 3.38
CA PRO A 140 12.86 -56.48 3.23
C PRO A 140 12.03 -55.83 2.10
N ALA A 141 11.91 -54.50 2.15
CA ALA A 141 11.19 -53.71 1.15
C ALA A 141 11.72 -53.93 -0.28
N TRP A 142 10.83 -53.94 -1.28
CA TRP A 142 11.23 -54.11 -2.68
C TRP A 142 12.14 -52.97 -3.16
N PRO A 143 13.11 -53.26 -4.04
CA PRO A 143 13.98 -52.24 -4.61
C PRO A 143 13.15 -51.20 -5.37
N VAL A 144 13.36 -49.94 -5.03
CA VAL A 144 12.67 -48.79 -5.63
C VAL A 144 13.10 -48.65 -7.11
N PRO A 145 12.19 -48.45 -8.07
CA PRO A 145 12.53 -48.34 -9.50
C PRO A 145 13.59 -47.27 -9.80
N THR A 146 14.45 -47.54 -10.77
CA THR A 146 15.55 -46.66 -11.21
C THR A 146 15.49 -46.44 -12.73
N PRO A 147 15.22 -45.21 -13.23
CA PRO A 147 14.88 -44.01 -12.46
C PRO A 147 13.52 -44.12 -11.77
N PHE A 148 13.40 -43.52 -10.58
CA PHE A 148 12.13 -43.39 -9.88
C PHE A 148 11.17 -42.48 -10.69
N PRO A 149 9.84 -42.67 -10.63
CA PRO A 149 8.86 -41.76 -11.24
C PRO A 149 9.07 -40.30 -10.83
N GLN A 150 8.78 -39.36 -11.71
CA GLN A 150 9.02 -37.93 -11.47
C GLN A 150 7.77 -37.10 -11.74
N PRO A 151 7.45 -36.11 -10.90
CA PRO A 151 6.52 -35.05 -11.25
C PRO A 151 6.93 -34.38 -12.56
N PHE A 152 5.95 -34.06 -13.41
CA PHE A 152 6.15 -33.34 -14.66
C PHE A 152 7.14 -34.05 -15.61
N ASP A 153 6.99 -35.37 -15.76
CA ASP A 153 7.81 -36.23 -16.62
C ASP A 153 7.36 -36.29 -18.10
N SER A 154 6.23 -35.67 -18.44
CA SER A 154 5.84 -35.46 -19.84
C SER A 154 6.81 -34.47 -20.52
N SER A 155 6.96 -34.58 -21.84
CA SER A 155 8.08 -34.00 -22.59
C SER A 155 8.01 -32.47 -22.79
N LEU A 156 8.15 -31.72 -21.69
CA LEU A 156 8.53 -30.30 -21.57
C LEU A 156 7.77 -29.26 -22.41
N SER A 157 6.68 -29.62 -23.08
CA SER A 157 5.72 -28.69 -23.69
C SER A 157 4.77 -28.09 -22.63
N PHE A 158 5.31 -27.63 -21.51
CA PHE A 158 4.53 -26.91 -20.50
C PHE A 158 4.15 -25.55 -21.06
N ASN A 159 2.86 -25.36 -21.31
CA ASN A 159 2.32 -24.11 -21.83
C ASN A 159 2.27 -23.05 -20.72
N PHE A 160 3.44 -22.52 -20.34
CA PHE A 160 3.59 -21.42 -19.39
C PHE A 160 3.49 -20.07 -20.10
N SER A 161 2.79 -19.14 -19.46
CA SER A 161 2.70 -17.72 -19.87
C SER A 161 4.07 -17.04 -19.77
N THR A 162 4.94 -17.53 -18.87
CA THR A 162 6.24 -16.94 -18.59
C THR A 162 7.41 -17.90 -18.84
N PRO A 163 8.50 -17.43 -19.49
CA PRO A 163 9.75 -18.20 -19.59
C PRO A 163 10.38 -18.48 -18.22
N ALA A 164 10.16 -17.60 -17.24
CA ALA A 164 10.61 -17.78 -15.86
C ALA A 164 10.02 -19.04 -15.23
N CYS A 165 8.71 -19.28 -15.41
CA CYS A 165 8.08 -20.48 -14.86
C CYS A 165 8.57 -21.76 -15.54
N SER A 166 8.77 -21.72 -16.86
CA SER A 166 9.39 -22.82 -17.61
C SER A 166 10.82 -23.13 -17.12
N SER A 167 11.61 -22.10 -16.80
CA SER A 167 12.95 -22.23 -16.21
C SER A 167 12.90 -22.80 -14.79
N PHE A 168 11.98 -22.34 -13.94
CA PHE A 168 11.78 -22.86 -12.59
C PHE A 168 11.38 -24.33 -12.58
N PHE A 169 10.44 -24.73 -13.44
CA PHE A 169 10.05 -26.13 -13.61
C PHE A 169 11.22 -26.98 -14.08
N SER A 170 11.99 -26.51 -15.07
CA SER A 170 13.21 -27.18 -15.52
C SER A 170 14.25 -27.32 -14.39
N SER A 171 14.34 -26.33 -13.50
CA SER A 171 15.25 -26.31 -12.35
C SER A 171 14.83 -27.29 -11.25
N PHE A 172 13.59 -27.22 -10.73
CA PHE A 172 13.20 -28.07 -9.60
C PHE A 172 13.01 -29.54 -10.01
N THR A 173 12.48 -29.83 -11.20
CA THR A 173 12.29 -31.22 -11.68
C THR A 173 13.62 -31.94 -11.93
N THR A 174 14.70 -31.21 -12.25
CA THR A 174 16.05 -31.79 -12.40
C THR A 174 16.85 -31.78 -11.08
N ASN A 175 16.42 -31.06 -10.05
CA ASN A 175 17.14 -30.95 -8.77
C ASN A 175 17.08 -32.25 -7.95
N MET A 176 18.24 -32.89 -7.75
CA MET A 176 18.35 -34.16 -7.01
C MET A 176 17.79 -34.11 -5.57
N THR A 177 17.81 -32.96 -4.90
CA THR A 177 17.25 -32.82 -3.53
C THR A 177 15.73 -32.89 -3.54
N PHE A 178 15.06 -32.27 -4.53
CA PHE A 178 13.62 -32.41 -4.72
C PHE A 178 13.24 -33.85 -5.07
N ARG A 179 13.98 -34.47 -6.01
CA ARG A 179 13.73 -35.84 -6.47
C ARG A 179 13.92 -36.89 -5.35
N ALA A 180 14.86 -36.67 -4.44
CA ALA A 180 15.07 -37.52 -3.25
C ALA A 180 13.88 -37.53 -2.27
N CYS A 181 13.05 -36.48 -2.28
CA CYS A 181 11.89 -36.33 -1.41
C CYS A 181 10.60 -36.97 -1.94
N ARG A 182 10.63 -37.54 -3.16
CA ARG A 182 9.61 -38.44 -3.75
C ARG A 182 8.15 -38.00 -3.49
N PRO A 183 7.72 -36.82 -3.98
CA PRO A 183 6.44 -36.20 -3.60
C PRO A 183 5.21 -36.85 -4.27
N PHE A 184 4.57 -37.79 -3.56
CA PHE A 184 3.27 -38.36 -3.97
C PHE A 184 2.18 -37.30 -4.17
N SER A 185 2.25 -36.16 -3.47
CA SER A 185 1.38 -34.99 -3.69
C SER A 185 1.42 -34.41 -5.11
N LEU A 186 2.52 -34.64 -5.83
CA LEU A 186 2.71 -34.20 -7.21
C LEU A 186 2.60 -35.37 -8.20
N LEU A 187 3.17 -36.54 -7.85
CA LEU A 187 3.09 -37.74 -8.70
C LEU A 187 1.64 -38.12 -9.06
N LEU A 188 0.69 -37.95 -8.13
CA LEU A 188 -0.72 -38.29 -8.34
C LEU A 188 -1.43 -37.43 -9.40
N GLY A 189 -0.93 -36.23 -9.70
CA GLY A 189 -1.50 -35.34 -10.72
C GLY A 189 -0.66 -35.24 -11.99
N THR A 190 0.68 -35.29 -11.87
CA THR A 190 1.58 -34.70 -12.86
C THR A 190 2.58 -35.66 -13.50
N SER A 191 2.52 -36.95 -13.17
CA SER A 191 3.51 -37.96 -13.61
C SER A 191 2.87 -39.06 -14.46
N ASN A 192 3.16 -39.06 -15.75
CA ASN A 192 2.78 -40.11 -16.69
C ASN A 192 3.47 -41.45 -16.37
N SER A 193 4.70 -41.44 -15.85
CA SER A 193 5.34 -42.68 -15.38
C SER A 193 4.61 -43.26 -14.17
N PHE A 194 4.17 -42.42 -13.23
CA PHE A 194 3.32 -42.85 -12.12
C PHE A 194 1.96 -43.37 -12.58
N PHE A 195 1.28 -42.69 -13.53
CA PHE A 195 0.02 -43.16 -14.10
C PHE A 195 0.16 -44.51 -14.82
N ASN A 196 1.23 -44.72 -15.59
CA ASN A 196 1.50 -46.00 -16.24
C ASN A 196 1.74 -47.13 -15.21
N ILE A 197 2.47 -46.85 -14.13
CA ILE A 197 2.77 -47.80 -13.04
C ILE A 197 1.51 -48.23 -12.26
N GLN A 198 0.40 -47.47 -12.31
CA GLN A 198 -0.86 -47.93 -11.71
C GLN A 198 -1.42 -49.22 -12.35
N SER A 199 -0.96 -49.59 -13.56
CA SER A 199 -1.24 -50.90 -14.17
C SER A 199 -0.40 -52.06 -13.61
N ASN A 200 0.67 -51.77 -12.86
CA ASN A 200 1.60 -52.75 -12.30
C ASN A 200 1.63 -52.63 -10.75
N LEU A 201 0.69 -53.30 -10.08
CA LEU A 201 0.50 -53.19 -8.62
C LEU A 201 1.77 -53.53 -7.79
N THR A 202 2.63 -54.41 -8.29
CA THR A 202 3.92 -54.77 -7.66
C THR A 202 4.87 -53.56 -7.65
N GLU A 203 5.04 -52.92 -8.79
CA GLU A 203 5.89 -51.73 -8.94
C GLU A 203 5.30 -50.51 -8.24
N LEU A 204 3.97 -50.34 -8.28
CA LEU A 204 3.25 -49.32 -7.52
C LEU A 204 3.49 -49.46 -6.00
N THR A 205 3.52 -50.69 -5.48
CA THR A 205 3.83 -50.96 -4.07
C THR A 205 5.26 -50.55 -3.72
N ALA A 206 6.24 -50.81 -4.60
CA ALA A 206 7.62 -50.35 -4.42
C ALA A 206 7.75 -48.81 -4.49
N VAL A 207 6.95 -48.15 -5.33
CA VAL A 207 6.91 -46.67 -5.44
C VAL A 207 6.28 -46.03 -4.19
N MET A 208 5.21 -46.60 -3.64
CA MET A 208 4.64 -46.15 -2.37
C MET A 208 5.60 -46.41 -1.20
N GLY A 209 6.27 -47.57 -1.16
CA GLY A 209 7.34 -47.85 -0.21
C GLY A 209 8.45 -46.80 -0.24
N GLY A 210 8.95 -46.47 -1.44
CA GLY A 210 9.95 -45.42 -1.64
C GLY A 210 9.47 -44.02 -1.23
N THR A 211 8.17 -43.73 -1.32
CA THR A 211 7.58 -42.46 -0.83
C THR A 211 7.60 -42.37 0.70
N CYS A 212 7.43 -43.51 1.38
CA CYS A 212 7.47 -43.59 2.83
C CYS A 212 8.91 -43.61 3.37
N ASP A 213 9.83 -44.33 2.72
CA ASP A 213 11.25 -44.36 3.07
C ASP A 213 12.09 -43.54 2.08
N THR A 214 12.18 -42.23 2.32
CA THR A 214 12.94 -41.28 1.50
C THR A 214 14.42 -41.26 1.90
N THR A 215 15.33 -41.16 0.91
CA THR A 215 16.78 -41.09 1.15
C THR A 215 17.24 -39.79 1.85
N ARG A 216 16.32 -38.86 2.07
CA ARG A 216 16.51 -37.61 2.81
C ARG A 216 15.44 -37.51 3.91
N SER A 217 15.75 -36.86 5.03
CA SER A 217 14.84 -36.87 6.19
C SER A 217 13.55 -36.07 5.92
N ILE A 218 12.46 -36.49 6.57
CA ILE A 218 11.15 -35.82 6.43
C ILE A 218 11.19 -34.33 6.82
N GLY A 219 12.03 -33.94 7.78
CA GLY A 219 12.20 -32.54 8.15
C GLY A 219 12.81 -31.70 7.03
N GLU A 220 13.88 -32.18 6.40
CA GLU A 220 14.52 -31.52 5.26
C GLU A 220 13.60 -31.49 4.03
N CYS A 221 12.88 -32.57 3.77
CA CYS A 221 11.92 -32.63 2.66
C CYS A 221 10.73 -31.69 2.87
N ARG A 222 10.21 -31.58 4.11
CA ARG A 222 9.22 -30.55 4.45
C ARG A 222 9.77 -29.14 4.23
N THR A 223 11.01 -28.86 4.61
CA THR A 223 11.67 -27.57 4.33
C THR A 223 11.81 -27.32 2.82
N THR A 224 12.22 -28.33 2.04
CA THR A 224 12.37 -28.23 0.58
C THR A 224 11.02 -27.94 -0.10
N MET A 225 9.95 -28.61 0.32
CA MET A 225 8.61 -28.43 -0.26
C MET A 225 7.96 -27.12 0.20
N ASN A 226 8.15 -26.71 1.45
CA ASN A 226 7.72 -25.39 1.92
C ASN A 226 8.46 -24.26 1.19
N TRP A 227 9.77 -24.43 0.94
CA TRP A 227 10.55 -23.51 0.13
C TRP A 227 10.01 -23.43 -1.30
N LEU A 228 9.84 -24.57 -2.00
CA LEU A 228 9.25 -24.60 -3.35
C LEU A 228 7.83 -24.00 -3.40
N ALA A 229 7.01 -24.19 -2.36
CA ALA A 229 5.71 -23.54 -2.23
C ALA A 229 5.80 -22.01 -2.09
N SER A 230 6.85 -21.50 -1.45
CA SER A 230 7.13 -20.06 -1.30
C SER A 230 7.89 -19.44 -2.48
N GLU A 231 8.58 -20.24 -3.29
CA GLU A 231 9.23 -19.77 -4.52
C GLU A 231 8.22 -19.70 -5.67
N ILE A 232 7.42 -20.75 -5.90
CA ILE A 232 6.55 -20.83 -7.09
C ILE A 232 5.53 -19.69 -7.16
N VAL A 233 5.04 -19.22 -6.01
CA VAL A 233 4.09 -18.09 -5.89
C VAL A 233 4.69 -16.73 -6.27
N LYS A 234 6.01 -16.58 -6.28
CA LYS A 234 6.65 -15.29 -6.55
C LYS A 234 6.41 -14.85 -7.99
N PRO A 235 6.05 -13.58 -8.25
CA PRO A 235 5.76 -13.06 -9.60
C PRO A 235 6.85 -13.38 -10.64
N GLU A 236 8.12 -13.31 -10.22
CA GLU A 236 9.33 -13.57 -10.99
C GLU A 236 9.67 -15.05 -11.19
N VAL A 237 8.89 -15.96 -10.61
CA VAL A 237 9.05 -17.42 -10.73
C VAL A 237 7.87 -17.99 -11.54
N CYS A 238 6.73 -18.24 -10.90
CA CYS A 238 5.49 -18.69 -11.56
C CYS A 238 4.26 -17.91 -11.09
N GLY A 239 4.40 -16.85 -10.28
CA GLY A 239 3.28 -16.09 -9.72
C GLY A 239 2.35 -15.50 -10.78
N THR A 240 2.90 -15.06 -11.92
CA THR A 240 2.11 -14.61 -13.08
C THR A 240 1.29 -15.76 -13.69
N ASP A 241 1.88 -16.96 -13.77
CA ASP A 241 1.18 -18.16 -14.28
C ASP A 241 0.12 -18.66 -13.28
N ILE A 242 0.38 -18.60 -11.98
CA ILE A 242 -0.61 -18.88 -10.91
C ILE A 242 -1.77 -17.87 -10.95
N ALA A 243 -1.49 -16.58 -11.13
CA ALA A 243 -2.51 -15.53 -11.28
C ALA A 243 -3.37 -15.73 -12.54
N ASN A 244 -2.76 -16.17 -13.65
CA ASN A 244 -3.44 -16.57 -14.89
C ASN A 244 -4.18 -17.92 -14.79
N GLN A 245 -4.17 -18.57 -13.61
CA GLN A 245 -4.74 -19.90 -13.36
C GLN A 245 -4.16 -21.02 -14.24
N ASN A 246 -2.86 -20.95 -14.55
CA ASN A 246 -2.14 -22.01 -15.24
C ASN A 246 -2.20 -23.31 -14.44
N GLY A 247 -2.78 -24.36 -15.03
CA GLY A 247 -3.00 -25.65 -14.38
C GLY A 247 -1.73 -26.24 -13.78
N ASN A 248 -0.63 -26.28 -14.55
CA ASN A 248 0.63 -26.87 -14.11
C ASN A 248 1.21 -26.13 -12.88
N ALA A 249 1.14 -24.79 -12.88
CA ALA A 249 1.69 -23.96 -11.81
C ALA A 249 0.82 -24.00 -10.54
N LEU A 250 -0.50 -24.03 -10.68
CA LEU A 250 -1.43 -24.25 -9.57
C LEU A 250 -1.31 -25.65 -8.97
N GLU A 251 -1.15 -26.68 -9.81
CA GLU A 251 -1.01 -28.06 -9.38
C GLU A 251 0.32 -28.31 -8.66
N ALA A 252 1.43 -27.71 -9.16
CA ALA A 252 2.69 -27.68 -8.45
C ALA A 252 2.59 -27.00 -7.07
N LEU A 253 1.97 -25.80 -7.00
CA LEU A 253 1.75 -25.08 -5.75
C LEU A 253 0.93 -25.90 -4.75
N ASN A 254 -0.18 -26.49 -5.19
CA ASN A 254 -1.03 -27.33 -4.35
C ASN A 254 -0.29 -28.59 -3.88
N GLY A 255 0.50 -29.23 -4.76
CA GLY A 255 1.29 -30.41 -4.41
C GLY A 255 2.45 -30.11 -3.46
N PHE A 256 3.07 -28.93 -3.53
CA PHE A 256 4.05 -28.49 -2.52
C PHE A 256 3.36 -28.25 -1.16
N LYS A 257 2.29 -27.43 -1.12
CA LYS A 257 1.55 -27.09 0.12
C LYS A 257 0.91 -28.31 0.79
N THR A 258 0.58 -29.36 0.03
CA THR A 258 -0.03 -30.61 0.55
C THR A 258 0.96 -31.76 0.78
N TYR A 259 2.26 -31.59 0.53
CA TYR A 259 3.25 -32.68 0.59
C TYR A 259 3.18 -33.53 1.86
N ASP A 260 3.16 -32.90 3.04
CA ASP A 260 3.18 -33.60 4.32
C ASP A 260 1.91 -34.44 4.55
N LEU A 261 0.75 -33.85 4.24
CA LEU A 261 -0.56 -34.48 4.31
C LEU A 261 -0.69 -35.65 3.33
N MET A 262 -0.25 -35.46 2.08
CA MET A 262 -0.29 -36.48 1.03
C MET A 262 0.69 -37.62 1.30
N ARG A 263 1.88 -37.35 1.85
CA ARG A 263 2.80 -38.42 2.27
C ARG A 263 2.20 -39.21 3.44
N GLN A 264 1.58 -38.57 4.42
CA GLN A 264 0.85 -39.27 5.48
C GLN A 264 -0.30 -40.14 4.91
N ALA A 265 -1.07 -39.62 3.95
CA ALA A 265 -2.14 -40.37 3.28
C ALA A 265 -1.63 -41.57 2.46
N GLY A 266 -0.56 -41.39 1.69
CA GLY A 266 0.06 -42.44 0.88
C GLY A 266 0.70 -43.56 1.73
N CYS A 267 1.18 -43.22 2.93
CA CYS A 267 1.77 -44.16 3.88
C CYS A 267 0.76 -44.81 4.84
N LEU A 268 -0.56 -44.65 4.63
CA LEU A 268 -1.56 -45.44 5.34
C LEU A 268 -1.48 -46.91 4.90
N VAL A 269 -1.37 -47.82 5.88
CA VAL A 269 -1.30 -49.28 5.65
C VAL A 269 -2.52 -49.96 6.26
N ASN A 270 -3.19 -50.79 5.47
CA ASN A 270 -4.31 -51.60 5.93
C ASN A 270 -3.79 -52.77 6.79
N GLN A 271 -4.08 -52.70 8.09
CA GLN A 271 -3.60 -53.64 9.11
C GLN A 271 -4.08 -55.10 8.92
N ARG A 272 -5.02 -55.38 7.99
CA ARG A 272 -5.47 -56.75 7.68
C ARG A 272 -4.84 -57.39 6.45
N SER A 273 -4.43 -56.59 5.47
CA SER A 273 -3.78 -57.07 4.23
C SER A 273 -2.27 -56.82 4.22
N ASN A 274 -1.78 -55.97 5.12
CA ASN A 274 -0.43 -55.40 5.11
C ASN A 274 -0.10 -54.68 3.78
N ALA A 275 -1.10 -54.12 3.09
CA ALA A 275 -0.93 -53.38 1.84
C ALA A 275 -1.09 -51.87 2.05
N TYR A 276 -0.47 -51.06 1.19
CA TYR A 276 -0.69 -49.60 1.17
C TYR A 276 -2.12 -49.28 0.72
N CYS A 277 -2.80 -48.42 1.47
CA CYS A 277 -4.19 -48.04 1.23
C CYS A 277 -4.44 -47.36 -0.13
N PHE A 278 -3.41 -46.81 -0.78
CA PHE A 278 -3.51 -46.31 -2.15
C PHE A 278 -3.46 -47.45 -3.19
N VAL A 279 -2.63 -48.47 -2.96
CA VAL A 279 -2.55 -49.63 -3.87
C VAL A 279 -3.86 -50.43 -3.83
N GLU A 280 -4.51 -50.54 -2.65
CA GLU A 280 -5.84 -51.15 -2.53
C GLU A 280 -6.92 -50.39 -3.30
N SER A 281 -6.89 -49.05 -3.33
CA SER A 281 -7.89 -48.25 -4.05
C SER A 281 -7.73 -48.33 -5.58
N VAL A 282 -6.50 -48.54 -6.07
CA VAL A 282 -6.17 -48.78 -7.49
C VAL A 282 -6.47 -50.22 -7.91
N ALA A 283 -6.21 -51.22 -7.04
CA ALA A 283 -6.48 -52.63 -7.32
C ALA A 283 -7.98 -52.99 -7.33
N SER A 284 -8.84 -52.13 -6.78
CA SER A 284 -10.29 -52.29 -6.76
C SER A 284 -10.89 -52.40 -8.17
N SER A 285 -11.80 -53.35 -8.37
CA SER A 285 -12.59 -53.48 -9.61
C SER A 285 -13.50 -52.29 -9.90
N SER A 286 -13.66 -51.37 -8.94
CA SER A 286 -14.21 -50.03 -9.16
C SER A 286 -13.38 -49.04 -8.33
N PRO A 287 -12.45 -48.28 -8.93
CA PRO A 287 -11.46 -47.46 -8.20
C PRO A 287 -12.05 -46.13 -7.66
N VAL A 288 -13.30 -46.13 -7.20
CA VAL A 288 -14.02 -44.93 -6.73
C VAL A 288 -13.31 -44.26 -5.55
N ASP A 289 -12.64 -45.04 -4.70
CA ASP A 289 -11.89 -44.53 -3.55
C ASP A 289 -10.64 -43.74 -3.96
N THR A 290 -10.13 -43.89 -5.20
CA THR A 290 -9.00 -43.07 -5.70
C THR A 290 -9.34 -41.58 -5.74
N TYR A 291 -10.61 -41.21 -6.00
CA TYR A 291 -11.05 -39.81 -5.99
C TYR A 291 -10.86 -39.12 -4.63
N PHE A 292 -10.82 -39.87 -3.52
CA PHE A 292 -10.56 -39.30 -2.20
C PHE A 292 -9.09 -38.90 -2.01
N TYR A 293 -8.15 -39.53 -2.71
CA TYR A 293 -6.75 -39.10 -2.72
C TYR A 293 -6.53 -37.79 -3.50
N ALA A 294 -7.48 -37.39 -4.35
CA ALA A 294 -7.44 -36.12 -5.08
C ALA A 294 -8.03 -34.92 -4.29
N LEU A 295 -8.61 -35.15 -3.09
CA LEU A 295 -9.20 -34.10 -2.26
C LEU A 295 -8.17 -33.06 -1.75
N PRO A 296 -6.95 -33.42 -1.29
CA PRO A 296 -5.99 -32.43 -0.81
C PRO A 296 -5.54 -31.44 -1.87
N ILE A 297 -5.33 -31.91 -3.10
CA ILE A 297 -4.93 -31.08 -4.26
C ILE A 297 -6.08 -30.24 -4.84
N GLY A 298 -7.32 -30.44 -4.36
CA GLY A 298 -8.47 -29.57 -4.63
C GLY A 298 -9.52 -30.14 -5.59
N THR A 299 -9.37 -31.38 -6.04
CA THR A 299 -10.33 -32.03 -6.93
C THR A 299 -11.52 -32.58 -6.13
N PRO A 300 -12.77 -32.17 -6.43
CA PRO A 300 -13.95 -32.66 -5.70
C PRO A 300 -14.34 -34.07 -6.14
N VAL A 301 -14.70 -34.93 -5.19
CA VAL A 301 -15.27 -36.26 -5.49
C VAL A 301 -16.62 -36.10 -6.21
N PRO A 302 -16.86 -36.78 -7.34
CA PRO A 302 -18.14 -36.71 -8.06
C PRO A 302 -19.32 -37.10 -7.16
N GLN A 303 -20.36 -36.27 -7.11
CA GLN A 303 -21.46 -36.40 -6.14
C GLN A 303 -22.44 -37.58 -6.39
N LYS A 304 -22.11 -38.45 -7.35
CA LYS A 304 -22.81 -39.73 -7.63
C LYS A 304 -21.94 -40.96 -7.36
N SER A 305 -20.71 -40.77 -6.89
CA SER A 305 -19.75 -41.84 -6.58
C SER A 305 -20.11 -42.56 -5.28
N THR A 306 -20.16 -43.89 -5.31
CA THR A 306 -20.34 -44.74 -4.11
C THR A 306 -18.97 -45.23 -3.62
N PRO A 307 -18.42 -44.70 -2.50
CA PRO A 307 -17.17 -45.21 -1.93
C PRO A 307 -17.28 -46.67 -1.47
N SER A 308 -16.16 -47.39 -1.41
CA SER A 308 -16.09 -48.81 -1.02
C SER A 308 -16.31 -49.05 0.48
N CYS A 309 -16.30 -47.98 1.29
CA CYS A 309 -16.38 -48.03 2.75
C CYS A 309 -15.28 -48.88 3.40
N SER A 310 -14.08 -48.86 2.81
CA SER A 310 -12.90 -49.54 3.34
C SER A 310 -12.36 -48.91 4.65
N PRO A 311 -11.62 -49.67 5.48
CA PRO A 311 -10.87 -49.11 6.62
C PRO A 311 -9.89 -48.02 6.22
N CYS A 312 -9.34 -48.11 5.01
CA CYS A 312 -8.49 -47.10 4.41
C CYS A 312 -9.23 -45.77 4.21
N THR A 313 -10.42 -45.80 3.60
CA THR A 313 -11.23 -44.59 3.38
C THR A 313 -11.69 -43.94 4.69
N LYS A 314 -11.95 -44.74 5.73
CA LYS A 314 -12.20 -44.22 7.10
C LYS A 314 -10.96 -43.53 7.70
N SER A 315 -9.79 -44.16 7.58
CA SER A 315 -8.52 -43.61 8.08
C SER A 315 -8.12 -42.33 7.33
N LEU A 316 -8.30 -42.32 6.01
CA LEU A 316 -8.03 -41.19 5.12
C LEU A 316 -8.91 -39.98 5.45
N MET A 317 -10.22 -40.18 5.61
CA MET A 317 -11.13 -39.10 6.01
C MET A 317 -10.88 -38.62 7.45
N SER A 318 -10.45 -39.50 8.36
CA SER A 318 -10.04 -39.10 9.72
C SER A 318 -8.70 -38.37 9.78
N LEU A 319 -7.81 -38.56 8.81
CA LEU A 319 -6.61 -37.74 8.61
C LEU A 319 -7.00 -36.36 8.07
N TYR A 320 -7.82 -36.33 7.00
CA TYR A 320 -8.27 -35.09 6.37
C TYR A 320 -9.07 -34.19 7.31
N ALA A 321 -9.87 -34.75 8.24
CA ALA A 321 -10.61 -33.97 9.24
C ALA A 321 -9.71 -33.04 10.08
N GLN A 322 -8.44 -33.40 10.30
CA GLN A 322 -7.48 -32.61 11.07
C GLN A 322 -6.92 -31.40 10.29
N TYR A 323 -6.85 -31.52 8.97
CA TYR A 323 -6.27 -30.51 8.08
C TYR A 323 -7.34 -29.64 7.37
N ALA A 324 -8.58 -30.14 7.25
CA ALA A 324 -9.66 -29.46 6.52
C ALA A 324 -10.20 -28.18 7.19
N THR A 325 -9.73 -27.83 8.40
CA THR A 325 -9.93 -26.50 9.00
C THR A 325 -8.98 -25.44 8.47
N ASP A 326 -7.85 -25.83 7.87
CA ASP A 326 -6.89 -24.89 7.28
C ASP A 326 -7.34 -24.43 5.88
N LYS A 327 -7.60 -23.13 5.76
CA LYS A 327 -8.04 -22.47 4.52
C LYS A 327 -6.92 -22.30 3.49
N SER A 328 -5.66 -22.49 3.88
CA SER A 328 -4.51 -22.48 2.98
C SER A 328 -4.50 -23.69 2.04
N LEU A 329 -5.07 -24.82 2.50
CA LEU A 329 -5.14 -26.07 1.77
C LEU A 329 -6.40 -26.14 0.90
N PRO A 330 -6.31 -26.58 -0.38
CA PRO A 330 -7.48 -26.76 -1.25
C PRO A 330 -8.54 -27.70 -0.65
N LEU A 331 -8.11 -28.67 0.17
CA LEU A 331 -8.94 -29.58 0.96
C LEU A 331 -10.12 -28.88 1.64
N SER A 332 -9.92 -27.70 2.24
CA SER A 332 -10.96 -26.96 2.96
C SER A 332 -12.19 -26.62 2.11
N LYS A 333 -12.02 -26.50 0.78
CA LYS A 333 -13.09 -26.20 -0.18
C LYS A 333 -13.87 -27.44 -0.61
N VAL A 334 -13.25 -28.61 -0.60
CA VAL A 334 -13.81 -29.88 -1.13
C VAL A 334 -14.14 -30.93 -0.05
N TYR A 335 -13.65 -30.77 1.18
CA TYR A 335 -13.89 -31.72 2.27
C TYR A 335 -15.37 -31.80 2.66
N SER A 336 -16.11 -30.69 2.78
CA SER A 336 -17.51 -30.75 3.25
C SER A 336 -18.45 -31.54 2.31
N PRO A 337 -18.38 -31.40 0.97
CA PRO A 337 -19.08 -32.30 0.05
C PRO A 337 -18.65 -33.77 0.18
N ALA A 338 -17.34 -34.05 0.28
CA ALA A 338 -16.84 -35.43 0.39
C ALA A 338 -17.19 -36.09 1.74
N GLN A 339 -17.17 -35.32 2.83
CA GLN A 339 -17.59 -35.74 4.17
C GLN A 339 -19.05 -36.16 4.17
N LYS A 340 -19.93 -35.38 3.54
CA LYS A 340 -21.35 -35.73 3.39
C LYS A 340 -21.55 -36.98 2.55
N LEU A 341 -20.81 -37.12 1.44
CA LEU A 341 -20.89 -38.30 0.58
C LEU A 341 -20.45 -39.57 1.34
N ALA A 342 -19.29 -39.55 1.99
CA ALA A 342 -18.79 -40.67 2.79
C ALA A 342 -19.70 -41.00 3.99
N ALA A 343 -20.18 -40.00 4.73
CA ALA A 343 -21.07 -40.21 5.87
C ALA A 343 -22.44 -40.80 5.45
N ASN A 344 -22.99 -40.35 4.31
CA ASN A 344 -24.26 -40.85 3.79
C ASN A 344 -24.15 -42.27 3.18
N SER A 345 -23.00 -42.62 2.59
CA SER A 345 -22.79 -43.94 1.96
C SER A 345 -22.26 -45.01 2.91
N CYS A 346 -21.43 -44.66 3.90
CA CYS A 346 -20.72 -45.61 4.75
C CYS A 346 -21.11 -45.56 6.23
N GLY A 347 -21.81 -44.52 6.68
CA GLY A 347 -22.14 -44.28 8.08
C GLY A 347 -21.44 -43.05 8.66
N ALA A 348 -22.06 -42.42 9.66
CA ALA A 348 -21.62 -41.15 10.23
C ALA A 348 -20.23 -41.19 10.89
N ASP A 349 -19.71 -42.38 11.21
CA ASP A 349 -18.40 -42.63 11.79
C ASP A 349 -17.25 -42.73 10.75
N TYR A 350 -17.56 -42.74 9.44
CA TYR A 350 -16.56 -42.79 8.37
C TYR A 350 -15.94 -41.44 8.01
N ALA A 351 -16.64 -40.32 8.25
CA ALA A 351 -16.13 -38.98 7.95
C ALA A 351 -16.67 -37.93 8.91
N GLN A 352 -15.78 -37.36 9.73
CA GLN A 352 -16.15 -36.44 10.80
C GLN A 352 -16.67 -35.10 10.25
N ALA A 353 -17.88 -34.70 10.65
CA ALA A 353 -18.42 -33.38 10.34
C ALA A 353 -17.69 -32.30 11.15
N ILE A 354 -17.06 -31.35 10.46
CA ILE A 354 -16.41 -30.20 11.10
C ILE A 354 -17.52 -29.27 11.63
N ALA A 355 -17.53 -29.05 12.94
CA ALA A 355 -18.55 -28.25 13.61
C ALA A 355 -18.40 -26.75 13.28
N THR A 356 -19.10 -26.29 12.24
CA THR A 356 -19.32 -24.86 12.00
C THR A 356 -20.23 -24.32 13.11
N ASN A 357 -19.63 -23.75 14.16
CA ASN A 357 -20.32 -23.23 15.34
C ASN A 357 -21.32 -22.11 14.98
N ALA A 358 -22.58 -22.48 14.78
CA ALA A 358 -23.69 -21.55 14.69
C ALA A 358 -24.02 -21.00 16.09
N ALA A 359 -23.54 -19.78 16.35
CA ALA A 359 -23.94 -18.87 17.44
C ALA A 359 -24.20 -19.48 18.84
N THR A 360 -23.25 -19.30 19.77
CA THR A 360 -23.46 -18.51 21.03
C THR A 360 -22.24 -18.50 21.97
N ARG A 361 -21.20 -17.72 21.63
CA ARG A 361 -20.35 -16.95 22.56
C ARG A 361 -19.44 -16.02 21.75
N VAL A 362 -19.07 -14.88 22.34
CA VAL A 362 -18.47 -13.73 21.62
C VAL A 362 -17.02 -14.02 21.21
N PRO A 363 -16.68 -14.01 19.91
CA PRO A 363 -15.30 -14.09 19.44
C PRO A 363 -14.74 -12.69 19.14
N VAL A 364 -13.54 -12.42 19.65
CA VAL A 364 -12.79 -11.18 19.39
C VAL A 364 -12.14 -11.28 18.01
N ALA A 365 -12.84 -10.84 16.95
CA ALA A 365 -12.38 -10.95 15.56
C ALA A 365 -13.06 -9.98 14.56
N THR A 366 -13.66 -8.86 14.99
CA THR A 366 -14.44 -7.97 14.10
C THR A 366 -13.62 -6.96 13.29
N VAL A 367 -12.31 -6.85 13.52
CA VAL A 367 -11.46 -5.77 12.95
C VAL A 367 -11.02 -6.09 11.52
N SER A 368 -10.38 -7.25 11.30
CA SER A 368 -9.65 -7.55 10.06
C SER A 368 -10.52 -7.69 8.80
N PHE A 369 -11.81 -8.00 8.95
CA PHE A 369 -12.70 -8.22 7.80
C PHE A 369 -13.08 -6.91 7.06
N TRP A 370 -12.92 -5.75 7.69
CA TRP A 370 -13.21 -4.45 7.06
C TRP A 370 -12.02 -3.83 6.32
N LEU A 371 -10.78 -4.17 6.71
CA LEU A 371 -9.56 -3.63 6.11
C LEU A 371 -9.38 -4.06 4.64
N PHE A 372 -9.50 -5.37 4.36
CA PHE A 372 -9.33 -5.95 3.03
C PHE A 372 -10.26 -5.35 1.95
N PHE A 373 -11.51 -5.06 2.31
CA PHE A 373 -12.48 -4.44 1.40
C PHE A 373 -12.25 -2.92 1.19
N GLY A 374 -11.43 -2.27 2.01
CA GLY A 374 -11.05 -0.87 1.82
C GLY A 374 -9.87 -0.70 0.85
N VAL A 375 -8.87 -1.58 0.95
CA VAL A 375 -7.63 -1.53 0.13
C VAL A 375 -7.93 -1.76 -1.36
N THR A 376 -8.80 -2.71 -1.68
CA THR A 376 -9.18 -3.08 -3.06
C THR A 376 -10.07 -2.06 -3.76
N LEU A 377 -10.80 -1.22 -3.02
CA LEU A 377 -11.66 -0.15 -3.57
C LEU A 377 -11.00 1.23 -3.55
N GLY A 378 -9.82 1.38 -2.91
CA GLY A 378 -9.17 2.67 -2.70
C GLY A 378 -9.98 3.61 -1.80
N VAL A 379 -10.82 3.07 -0.90
CA VAL A 379 -11.68 3.82 0.04
C VAL A 379 -11.54 3.22 1.43
N ARG A 380 -11.03 3.98 2.41
CA ARG A 380 -11.13 3.65 3.84
C ARG A 380 -11.97 4.67 4.58
N LEU A 381 -12.84 4.19 5.47
CA LEU A 381 -13.80 4.99 6.24
C LEU A 381 -13.44 4.98 7.72
N SER A 382 -13.55 6.10 8.43
CA SER A 382 -13.43 6.14 9.90
C SER A 382 -14.46 5.24 10.60
N TRP A 383 -15.67 5.13 10.04
CA TRP A 383 -16.77 4.29 10.53
C TRP A 383 -17.37 3.49 9.37
N ASN A 384 -17.43 2.15 9.50
CA ASN A 384 -18.07 1.28 8.51
C ASN A 384 -19.56 1.00 8.79
N VAL A 385 -20.09 1.40 9.94
CA VAL A 385 -21.53 1.44 10.24
C VAL A 385 -21.86 2.82 10.79
N TRP A 386 -22.90 3.45 10.27
CA TRP A 386 -23.18 4.87 10.52
C TRP A 386 -24.32 5.06 11.53
N PRO A 387 -24.18 5.93 12.54
CA PRO A 387 -25.30 6.25 13.44
C PRO A 387 -26.47 6.85 12.66
N SER A 388 -27.70 6.43 12.99
CA SER A 388 -28.92 6.79 12.27
C SER A 388 -29.39 8.25 12.45
N SER A 389 -28.76 9.04 13.33
CA SER A 389 -29.16 10.42 13.62
C SER A 389 -27.99 11.37 13.89
N ARG A 390 -28.20 12.67 13.60
CA ARG A 390 -27.18 13.74 13.78
C ARG A 390 -26.62 13.84 15.20
N ILE A 391 -27.46 13.63 16.22
CA ILE A 391 -27.06 13.70 17.63
C ILE A 391 -26.07 12.58 17.97
N GLU A 392 -26.34 11.35 17.55
CA GLU A 392 -25.43 10.24 17.84
C GLU A 392 -24.17 10.29 16.96
N ALA A 393 -24.26 10.79 15.71
CA ALA A 393 -23.10 11.10 14.87
C ALA A 393 -22.16 12.12 15.54
N THR A 394 -22.71 13.17 16.18
CA THR A 394 -21.89 14.13 16.93
C THR A 394 -21.23 13.47 18.16
N ARG A 395 -21.89 12.48 18.77
CA ARG A 395 -21.38 11.73 19.93
C ARG A 395 -20.34 10.66 19.59
N THR A 396 -20.13 10.30 18.32
CA THR A 396 -19.01 9.42 17.93
C THR A 396 -17.66 10.14 17.92
N VAL A 397 -17.65 11.48 18.06
CA VAL A 397 -16.48 12.38 18.15
C VAL A 397 -15.63 12.46 16.89
N VAL A 398 -15.13 11.33 16.38
CA VAL A 398 -14.51 11.24 15.05
C VAL A 398 -15.62 11.34 14.00
N PRO A 399 -15.54 12.26 13.02
CA PRO A 399 -16.57 12.41 11.98
C PRO A 399 -16.60 11.19 11.05
N ILE A 400 -17.73 10.96 10.39
CA ILE A 400 -17.81 10.02 9.26
C ILE A 400 -17.02 10.63 8.12
N ALA A 401 -15.94 9.98 7.70
CA ALA A 401 -15.07 10.49 6.66
C ALA A 401 -14.38 9.36 5.91
N ALA A 402 -14.07 9.61 4.63
CA ALA A 402 -13.46 8.67 3.71
C ALA A 402 -12.11 9.18 3.22
N LEU A 403 -11.05 8.38 3.39
CA LEU A 403 -9.82 8.53 2.61
C LEU A 403 -10.02 7.82 1.28
N TYR A 404 -10.01 8.57 0.18
CA TYR A 404 -10.24 8.09 -1.19
C TYR A 404 -9.03 8.33 -2.09
N THR A 405 -8.69 7.33 -2.92
CA THR A 405 -7.57 7.37 -3.87
C THR A 405 -8.11 7.21 -5.30
N PRO A 406 -8.42 8.30 -6.03
CA PRO A 406 -9.22 8.23 -7.25
C PRO A 406 -8.65 7.35 -8.37
N LEU A 407 -7.33 7.29 -8.51
CA LEU A 407 -6.64 6.50 -9.54
C LEU A 407 -5.88 5.28 -8.97
N LYS A 408 -6.30 4.72 -7.81
CA LYS A 408 -5.69 3.50 -7.25
C LYS A 408 -5.61 2.42 -8.33
N HIS A 409 -4.41 1.87 -8.57
CA HIS A 409 -4.24 0.87 -9.62
C HIS A 409 -5.07 -0.40 -9.32
N ARG A 410 -5.64 -1.01 -10.38
CA ARG A 410 -6.41 -2.25 -10.34
C ARG A 410 -6.21 -2.99 -11.66
N GLU A 411 -5.49 -4.11 -11.60
CA GLU A 411 -5.27 -5.00 -12.75
C GLU A 411 -6.50 -5.85 -13.06
N ASP A 412 -7.33 -6.12 -12.03
CA ASP A 412 -8.45 -7.06 -12.10
C ASP A 412 -9.70 -6.52 -12.82
N LEU A 413 -9.73 -5.21 -13.14
CA LEU A 413 -10.83 -4.51 -13.81
C LEU A 413 -10.27 -3.44 -14.77
N PRO A 414 -10.01 -3.76 -16.06
CA PRO A 414 -9.60 -2.77 -17.05
C PRO A 414 -10.73 -1.79 -17.39
N PRO A 415 -10.42 -0.59 -17.92
CA PRO A 415 -11.43 0.40 -18.30
C PRO A 415 -12.39 -0.10 -19.38
N VAL A 416 -13.68 0.19 -19.22
CA VAL A 416 -14.71 -0.14 -20.23
C VAL A 416 -14.76 0.92 -21.34
N LEU A 417 -15.06 0.48 -22.57
CA LEU A 417 -14.99 1.31 -23.79
C LEU A 417 -16.38 1.79 -24.25
N TYR A 418 -17.18 2.34 -23.33
CA TYR A 418 -18.51 2.89 -23.62
C TYR A 418 -18.89 4.05 -22.69
N GLU A 419 -19.92 4.81 -23.07
CA GLU A 419 -20.42 5.96 -22.30
C GLU A 419 -21.19 5.52 -21.03
N PRO A 420 -21.02 6.22 -19.89
CA PRO A 420 -21.68 5.90 -18.62
C PRO A 420 -23.18 6.22 -18.66
N VAL A 421 -24.01 5.32 -18.12
CA VAL A 421 -25.47 5.56 -18.01
C VAL A 421 -25.78 6.47 -16.80
N THR A 422 -26.25 7.69 -17.06
CA THR A 422 -26.57 8.69 -16.02
C THR A 422 -28.07 8.78 -15.70
N CYS A 423 -28.40 8.98 -14.42
CA CYS A 423 -29.73 9.35 -13.95
C CYS A 423 -30.15 10.72 -14.50
N LYS A 424 -31.45 10.91 -14.74
CA LYS A 424 -32.02 12.21 -15.13
C LYS A 424 -31.61 13.35 -14.18
N PRO A 425 -31.42 14.59 -14.69
CA PRO A 425 -31.24 15.78 -13.87
C PRO A 425 -32.42 15.99 -12.89
N PRO A 426 -32.21 16.64 -11.74
CA PRO A 426 -30.96 17.27 -11.29
C PRO A 426 -29.92 16.29 -10.74
N CYS A 427 -30.28 15.02 -10.49
CA CYS A 427 -29.44 14.06 -9.77
C CYS A 427 -28.11 13.74 -10.49
N ARG A 428 -28.14 13.26 -11.73
CA ARG A 428 -26.95 12.86 -12.51
C ARG A 428 -26.03 11.81 -11.84
N ALA A 429 -26.53 11.02 -10.89
CA ALA A 429 -25.82 9.83 -10.41
C ALA A 429 -25.66 8.81 -11.55
N ILE A 430 -24.56 8.06 -11.54
CA ILE A 430 -24.22 7.06 -12.56
C ILE A 430 -24.75 5.68 -12.12
N LEU A 431 -25.18 4.88 -13.10
CA LEU A 431 -25.60 3.49 -12.93
C LEU A 431 -24.52 2.69 -12.18
N ASN A 432 -24.94 1.87 -11.22
CA ASN A 432 -24.05 1.20 -10.28
C ASN A 432 -24.75 -0.05 -9.67
N PRO A 433 -24.03 -0.98 -9.01
CA PRO A 433 -24.60 -2.26 -8.56
C PRO A 433 -25.68 -2.16 -7.47
N TYR A 434 -25.98 -0.96 -6.95
CA TYR A 434 -27.05 -0.72 -5.98
C TYR A 434 -28.33 -0.13 -6.60
N CYS A 435 -28.36 0.12 -7.91
CA CYS A 435 -29.59 0.47 -8.63
C CYS A 435 -30.56 -0.72 -8.67
N GLN A 436 -31.82 -0.52 -8.30
CA GLN A 436 -32.85 -1.53 -8.52
C GLN A 436 -33.23 -1.56 -10.00
N ILE A 437 -33.32 -2.74 -10.60
CA ILE A 437 -33.60 -2.91 -12.03
C ILE A 437 -34.94 -3.62 -12.26
N ASP A 438 -35.70 -3.14 -13.23
CA ASP A 438 -36.87 -3.81 -13.80
C ASP A 438 -36.52 -4.21 -15.23
N VAL A 439 -36.10 -5.46 -15.39
CA VAL A 439 -35.76 -6.07 -16.68
C VAL A 439 -36.98 -6.16 -17.61
N ARG A 440 -38.20 -6.29 -17.08
CA ARG A 440 -39.43 -6.40 -17.87
C ARG A 440 -39.87 -5.05 -18.42
N GLY A 441 -39.84 -4.01 -17.58
CA GLY A 441 -40.10 -2.62 -17.99
C GLY A 441 -38.92 -1.95 -18.71
N LYS A 442 -37.73 -2.55 -18.66
CA LYS A 442 -36.45 -1.97 -19.11
C LYS A 442 -36.15 -0.62 -18.45
N LEU A 443 -36.42 -0.57 -17.14
CA LEU A 443 -36.22 0.57 -16.27
C LEU A 443 -35.19 0.28 -15.17
N TRP A 444 -34.62 1.33 -14.60
CA TRP A 444 -33.83 1.28 -13.37
C TRP A 444 -34.19 2.43 -12.44
N ILE A 445 -34.04 2.19 -11.13
CA ILE A 445 -34.33 3.15 -10.07
C ILE A 445 -33.01 3.60 -9.46
N CYS A 446 -32.74 4.90 -9.50
CA CYS A 446 -31.54 5.48 -8.93
C CYS A 446 -31.59 5.46 -7.38
N PRO A 447 -30.61 4.89 -6.67
CA PRO A 447 -30.64 4.77 -5.21
C PRO A 447 -30.48 6.12 -4.49
N PHE A 448 -29.96 7.15 -5.16
CA PHE A 448 -29.71 8.48 -4.59
C PHE A 448 -30.97 9.37 -4.54
N CYS A 449 -31.85 9.25 -5.54
CA CYS A 449 -33.02 10.12 -5.70
C CYS A 449 -34.35 9.39 -5.93
N LEU A 450 -34.32 8.05 -5.99
CA LEU A 450 -35.46 7.15 -6.27
C LEU A 450 -36.18 7.40 -7.61
N GLN A 451 -35.60 8.21 -8.50
CA GLN A 451 -36.12 8.45 -9.84
C GLN A 451 -36.05 7.18 -10.70
N ARG A 452 -37.17 6.87 -11.37
CA ARG A 452 -37.23 5.86 -12.43
C ARG A 452 -36.63 6.41 -13.73
N ASN A 453 -35.64 5.72 -14.27
CA ASN A 453 -34.98 6.01 -15.53
C ASN A 453 -35.22 4.83 -16.50
N ALA A 454 -35.23 5.09 -17.80
CA ALA A 454 -35.20 4.03 -18.81
C ALA A 454 -33.74 3.64 -19.11
N PHE A 455 -33.52 2.40 -19.54
CA PHE A 455 -32.23 2.01 -20.11
C PHE A 455 -32.03 2.62 -21.52
N PRO A 456 -30.78 2.92 -21.92
CA PRO A 456 -30.48 3.40 -23.27
C PRO A 456 -30.68 2.28 -24.32
N PRO A 457 -30.83 2.62 -25.62
CA PRO A 457 -31.12 1.64 -26.67
C PRO A 457 -30.09 0.50 -26.80
N HIS A 458 -28.83 0.71 -26.41
CA HIS A 458 -27.78 -0.32 -26.45
C HIS A 458 -27.90 -1.37 -25.31
N TYR A 459 -28.74 -1.15 -24.29
CA TYR A 459 -29.13 -2.16 -23.29
C TYR A 459 -30.54 -2.73 -23.56
N LYS A 460 -30.98 -2.73 -24.83
CA LYS A 460 -32.26 -3.33 -25.23
C LYS A 460 -32.40 -4.79 -24.78
N ASP A 461 -31.30 -5.54 -24.79
CA ASP A 461 -31.30 -7.00 -24.58
C ASP A 461 -30.74 -7.39 -23.20
N ILE A 462 -30.88 -6.48 -22.22
CA ILE A 462 -30.58 -6.72 -20.80
C ILE A 462 -31.46 -7.85 -20.23
N SER A 463 -30.87 -8.73 -19.44
CA SER A 463 -31.56 -9.82 -18.75
C SER A 463 -30.89 -10.15 -17.41
N ASN A 464 -31.50 -11.00 -16.58
CA ASN A 464 -30.89 -11.45 -15.32
C ASN A 464 -29.57 -12.23 -15.52
N THR A 465 -29.31 -12.76 -16.72
CA THR A 465 -28.07 -13.45 -17.10
C THR A 465 -27.15 -12.59 -17.97
N ASN A 466 -27.66 -11.48 -18.52
CA ASN A 466 -26.94 -10.53 -19.37
C ASN A 466 -27.06 -9.12 -18.78
N LEU A 467 -26.24 -8.83 -17.77
CA LEU A 467 -26.17 -7.52 -17.12
C LEU A 467 -24.91 -6.76 -17.58
N PRO A 468 -25.01 -5.44 -17.83
CA PRO A 468 -23.84 -4.59 -18.11
C PRO A 468 -22.90 -4.52 -16.91
N ALA A 469 -21.62 -4.24 -17.17
CA ALA A 469 -20.55 -4.38 -16.18
C ALA A 469 -20.81 -3.57 -14.90
N GLU A 470 -21.28 -2.32 -15.00
CA GLU A 470 -21.58 -1.47 -13.85
C GLU A 470 -22.75 -1.93 -12.95
N LEU A 471 -23.48 -2.98 -13.34
CA LEU A 471 -24.49 -3.62 -12.47
C LEU A 471 -23.95 -4.88 -11.76
N LEU A 472 -22.77 -5.37 -12.15
CA LEU A 472 -22.16 -6.55 -11.52
C LEU A 472 -21.50 -6.16 -10.19
N PRO A 473 -21.72 -6.90 -9.08
CA PRO A 473 -21.17 -6.55 -7.76
C PRO A 473 -19.63 -6.39 -7.68
N LYS A 474 -18.87 -6.95 -8.62
CA LYS A 474 -17.41 -6.74 -8.73
C LYS A 474 -17.05 -5.29 -9.10
N TYR A 475 -17.87 -4.64 -9.92
CA TYR A 475 -17.65 -3.31 -10.50
C TYR A 475 -18.25 -2.17 -9.64
N THR A 476 -18.12 -2.28 -8.32
CA THR A 476 -18.41 -1.15 -7.40
C THR A 476 -17.46 0.04 -7.64
N THR A 477 -16.27 -0.23 -8.15
CA THR A 477 -15.39 0.75 -8.81
C THR A 477 -15.22 0.35 -10.28
N ILE A 478 -15.42 1.29 -11.19
CA ILE A 478 -15.33 1.12 -12.64
C ILE A 478 -14.69 2.38 -13.28
N GLU A 479 -13.95 2.21 -14.37
CA GLU A 479 -13.39 3.31 -15.17
C GLU A 479 -13.94 3.22 -16.60
N TYR A 480 -14.55 4.30 -17.09
CA TYR A 480 -15.07 4.42 -18.45
C TYR A 480 -14.07 5.21 -19.29
N THR A 481 -13.77 4.74 -20.50
CA THR A 481 -13.11 5.53 -21.54
C THR A 481 -14.18 6.18 -22.42
N LEU A 482 -14.21 7.51 -22.43
CA LEU A 482 -15.25 8.27 -23.13
C LEU A 482 -14.93 8.37 -24.63
N SER A 483 -15.99 8.44 -25.44
CA SER A 483 -15.92 8.50 -26.91
C SER A 483 -15.28 9.79 -27.44
N ARG A 484 -15.07 10.78 -26.56
CA ARG A 484 -14.49 12.09 -26.89
C ARG A 484 -13.01 12.09 -26.47
N PRO A 485 -12.05 12.26 -27.41
CA PRO A 485 -10.66 12.48 -27.04
C PRO A 485 -10.50 13.81 -26.32
N ALA A 486 -9.39 13.97 -25.60
CA ALA A 486 -8.98 15.26 -25.06
C ALA A 486 -8.68 16.23 -26.22
N PRO A 487 -9.10 17.51 -26.14
CA PRO A 487 -8.97 18.45 -27.26
C PRO A 487 -7.53 18.94 -27.49
N VAL A 488 -6.65 18.78 -26.49
CA VAL A 488 -5.24 19.18 -26.52
C VAL A 488 -4.43 18.11 -25.77
N PRO A 489 -3.26 17.68 -26.27
CA PRO A 489 -2.36 16.77 -25.55
C PRO A 489 -1.82 17.39 -24.24
N PRO A 490 -1.25 16.57 -23.33
CA PRO A 490 -0.68 17.10 -22.09
C PRO A 490 0.49 18.05 -22.36
N ILE A 491 0.61 19.09 -21.53
CA ILE A 491 1.59 20.17 -21.69
C ILE A 491 2.61 20.17 -20.54
N PHE A 492 3.90 20.30 -20.85
CA PHE A 492 5.00 20.34 -19.89
C PHE A 492 5.82 21.61 -20.11
N LEU A 493 5.76 22.54 -19.16
CA LEU A 493 6.45 23.83 -19.21
C LEU A 493 7.56 23.86 -18.15
N PHE A 494 8.81 23.70 -18.58
CA PHE A 494 9.97 23.75 -17.70
C PHE A 494 10.32 25.21 -17.37
N VAL A 495 10.48 25.52 -16.08
CA VAL A 495 10.82 26.86 -15.56
C VAL A 495 12.10 26.73 -14.74
N VAL A 496 13.23 26.94 -15.42
CA VAL A 496 14.57 26.52 -14.98
C VAL A 496 15.37 27.70 -14.44
N ASP A 497 15.88 27.57 -13.22
CA ASP A 497 16.80 28.53 -12.61
C ASP A 497 18.21 28.43 -13.21
N THR A 498 18.81 29.59 -13.52
CA THR A 498 20.21 29.72 -13.97
C THR A 498 21.13 30.34 -12.90
N CYS A 499 20.60 30.79 -11.76
CA CYS A 499 21.38 31.26 -10.62
C CYS A 499 21.86 30.08 -9.75
N LEU A 500 22.52 29.11 -10.39
CA LEU A 500 23.00 27.85 -9.81
C LEU A 500 24.54 27.76 -9.82
N ASP A 501 25.07 26.85 -9.01
CA ASP A 501 26.44 26.37 -9.21
C ASP A 501 26.52 25.40 -10.39
N GLU A 502 27.68 25.32 -11.02
CA GLU A 502 27.83 24.71 -12.34
C GLU A 502 27.74 23.18 -12.32
N GLU A 503 28.09 22.55 -11.20
CA GLU A 503 27.83 21.13 -10.93
C GLU A 503 26.32 20.85 -10.82
N ASP A 504 25.57 21.71 -10.13
CA ASP A 504 24.11 21.62 -9.99
C ASP A 504 23.38 21.95 -11.30
N LEU A 505 23.82 22.98 -12.02
CA LEU A 505 23.28 23.33 -13.34
C LEU A 505 23.57 22.24 -14.37
N LYS A 506 24.75 21.60 -14.32
CA LYS A 506 25.03 20.41 -15.13
C LYS A 506 24.10 19.25 -14.74
N ALA A 507 24.03 18.90 -13.46
CA ALA A 507 23.16 17.82 -12.99
C ALA A 507 21.67 18.05 -13.32
N LEU A 508 21.22 19.31 -13.34
CA LEU A 508 19.88 19.70 -13.74
C LEU A 508 19.69 19.61 -15.26
N ARG A 509 20.66 20.05 -16.08
CA ARG A 509 20.65 19.83 -17.54
C ARG A 509 20.55 18.34 -17.88
N ASP A 510 21.42 17.51 -17.31
CA ASP A 510 21.45 16.06 -17.53
C ASP A 510 20.08 15.42 -17.21
N ALA A 511 19.46 15.84 -16.09
CA ALA A 511 18.15 15.35 -15.67
C ALA A 511 17.01 15.84 -16.58
N LEU A 512 17.05 17.10 -17.03
CA LEU A 512 16.05 17.68 -17.94
C LEU A 512 16.08 17.01 -19.32
N VAL A 513 17.27 16.84 -19.92
CA VAL A 513 17.44 16.15 -21.20
C VAL A 513 16.93 14.72 -21.11
N LEU A 514 17.29 13.98 -20.05
CA LEU A 514 16.75 12.63 -19.81
C LEU A 514 15.21 12.64 -19.73
N SER A 515 14.60 13.62 -19.08
CA SER A 515 13.14 13.69 -18.94
C SER A 515 12.39 13.87 -20.27
N LEU A 516 13.00 14.51 -21.28
CA LEU A 516 12.38 14.67 -22.60
C LEU A 516 12.13 13.31 -23.27
N SER A 517 13.09 12.39 -23.18
CA SER A 517 12.95 11.01 -23.72
C SER A 517 11.86 10.17 -23.05
N LEU A 518 11.43 10.55 -21.84
CA LEU A 518 10.39 9.86 -21.08
C LEU A 518 8.98 10.34 -21.46
N LEU A 519 8.84 11.54 -22.01
CA LEU A 519 7.54 12.13 -22.34
C LEU A 519 6.91 11.53 -23.61
N PRO A 520 5.58 11.58 -23.78
CA PRO A 520 4.92 11.18 -25.02
C PRO A 520 5.32 12.11 -26.18
N ALA A 521 5.66 11.54 -27.34
CA ALA A 521 6.11 12.30 -28.52
C ALA A 521 5.12 13.40 -29.01
N HIS A 522 3.83 13.27 -28.66
CA HIS A 522 2.77 14.22 -28.98
C HIS A 522 2.49 15.27 -27.88
N ALA A 523 3.14 15.17 -26.71
CA ALA A 523 3.01 16.14 -25.63
C ALA A 523 3.64 17.48 -26.04
N LEU A 524 3.04 18.60 -25.62
CA LEU A 524 3.60 19.92 -25.88
C LEU A 524 4.65 20.27 -24.83
N VAL A 525 5.84 20.67 -25.26
CA VAL A 525 6.90 21.18 -24.39
C VAL A 525 7.16 22.66 -24.63
N GLY A 526 7.53 23.35 -23.56
CA GLY A 526 8.04 24.72 -23.59
C GLY A 526 9.11 24.94 -22.52
N LEU A 527 9.96 25.94 -22.74
CA LEU A 527 11.06 26.29 -21.84
C LEU A 527 11.02 27.77 -21.46
N ILE A 528 11.13 28.02 -20.17
CA ILE A 528 11.41 29.32 -19.56
C ILE A 528 12.67 29.14 -18.72
N THR A 529 13.66 30.02 -18.88
CA THR A 529 14.85 30.07 -18.02
C THR A 529 14.84 31.38 -17.24
N TYR A 530 15.36 31.39 -16.01
CA TYR A 530 15.36 32.62 -15.21
C TYR A 530 16.52 32.72 -14.22
N GLY A 531 16.92 33.96 -13.96
CA GLY A 531 17.88 34.35 -12.93
C GLY A 531 17.53 35.76 -12.44
N THR A 532 18.38 36.73 -12.72
CA THR A 532 18.09 38.17 -12.61
C THR A 532 16.94 38.59 -13.55
N MET A 533 16.82 37.94 -14.71
CA MET A 533 15.77 38.16 -15.71
C MET A 533 15.03 36.85 -15.99
N THR A 534 13.77 36.91 -16.46
CA THR A 534 13.03 35.75 -16.97
C THR A 534 13.08 35.73 -18.49
N GLN A 535 13.38 34.58 -19.11
CA GLN A 535 13.45 34.40 -20.56
C GLN A 535 12.47 33.31 -21.03
N VAL A 536 11.60 33.62 -21.99
CA VAL A 536 10.67 32.66 -22.61
C VAL A 536 11.21 32.26 -23.99
N HIS A 537 11.50 30.98 -24.21
CA HIS A 537 12.17 30.50 -25.44
C HIS A 537 11.16 30.19 -26.56
N GLU A 538 11.43 30.70 -27.76
CA GLU A 538 10.64 30.45 -28.97
C GLU A 538 11.18 29.21 -29.72
N LEU A 539 10.67 28.03 -29.36
CA LEU A 539 11.10 26.74 -29.91
C LEU A 539 10.71 26.53 -31.38
N GLY A 540 9.84 27.36 -31.94
CA GLY A 540 9.37 27.26 -33.33
C GLY A 540 10.26 27.91 -34.39
N TYR A 541 11.44 28.44 -34.02
CA TYR A 541 12.34 29.14 -34.93
C TYR A 541 13.67 28.39 -35.05
N ALA A 542 13.93 27.79 -36.21
CA ALA A 542 15.06 26.87 -36.41
C ALA A 542 16.39 27.56 -36.80
N GLU A 543 16.36 28.84 -37.19
CA GLU A 543 17.56 29.55 -37.67
C GLU A 543 18.51 29.96 -36.53
N CYS A 544 17.96 30.29 -35.36
CA CYS A 544 18.74 30.54 -34.14
C CYS A 544 17.87 30.39 -32.87
N SER A 545 18.50 30.18 -31.71
CA SER A 545 17.79 30.24 -30.43
C SER A 545 17.37 31.67 -30.12
N LYS A 546 16.07 31.87 -29.84
CA LYS A 546 15.44 33.17 -29.64
C LYS A 546 14.60 33.15 -28.37
N SER A 547 14.81 34.13 -27.49
CA SER A 547 14.04 34.26 -26.24
C SER A 547 13.46 35.67 -26.03
N TYR A 548 12.35 35.74 -25.29
CA TYR A 548 11.68 36.98 -24.89
C TYR A 548 11.99 37.28 -23.42
N VAL A 549 12.62 38.42 -23.15
CA VAL A 549 13.17 38.76 -21.83
C VAL A 549 12.24 39.69 -21.04
N PHE A 550 11.87 39.27 -19.84
CA PHE A 550 11.07 40.01 -18.85
C PHE A 550 11.95 40.43 -17.66
N ARG A 551 11.71 41.63 -17.12
CA ARG A 551 12.51 42.20 -16.02
C ARG A 551 12.11 41.61 -14.67
N GLY A 552 13.08 41.09 -13.92
CA GLY A 552 12.83 40.41 -12.64
C GLY A 552 12.14 41.27 -11.59
N GLY A 553 12.52 42.53 -11.45
CA GLY A 553 11.91 43.46 -10.49
C GLY A 553 10.50 43.97 -10.84
N LYS A 554 9.89 43.56 -11.96
CA LYS A 554 8.59 44.06 -12.41
C LYS A 554 7.48 43.01 -12.30
N GLU A 555 6.32 43.43 -11.78
CA GLU A 555 5.08 42.67 -11.89
C GLU A 555 4.41 42.85 -13.26
N TYR A 556 3.94 41.76 -13.85
CA TYR A 556 3.29 41.72 -15.16
C TYR A 556 1.89 41.11 -15.04
N THR A 557 0.89 41.74 -15.66
CA THR A 557 -0.48 41.19 -15.70
C THR A 557 -0.61 40.13 -16.81
N PRO A 558 -1.60 39.21 -16.75
CA PRO A 558 -1.80 38.20 -17.79
C PRO A 558 -1.95 38.81 -19.18
N LYS A 559 -2.70 39.93 -19.28
CA LYS A 559 -2.84 40.68 -20.53
C LYS A 559 -1.52 41.29 -21.01
N GLN A 560 -0.69 41.85 -20.13
CA GLN A 560 0.64 42.35 -20.55
C GLN A 560 1.53 41.23 -21.10
N ILE A 561 1.46 40.02 -20.54
CA ILE A 561 2.17 38.84 -21.04
C ILE A 561 1.60 38.42 -22.41
N GLN A 562 0.26 38.40 -22.54
CA GLN A 562 -0.45 38.10 -23.79
C GLN A 562 -0.07 39.08 -24.92
N ASP A 563 -0.05 40.38 -24.63
CA ASP A 563 0.28 41.45 -25.57
C ASP A 563 1.77 41.38 -25.96
N MET A 564 2.70 41.25 -24.99
CA MET A 564 4.15 41.20 -25.25
C MET A 564 4.58 39.94 -26.02
N LEU A 565 3.96 38.79 -25.74
CA LEU A 565 4.21 37.54 -26.45
C LEU A 565 3.33 37.37 -27.70
N ASN A 566 2.50 38.36 -28.05
CA ASN A 566 1.58 38.33 -29.20
C ASN A 566 0.74 37.03 -29.27
N LEU A 567 0.18 36.62 -28.14
CA LEU A 567 -0.58 35.36 -28.00
C LEU A 567 -2.06 35.50 -28.40
N SER A 568 -2.53 36.72 -28.66
CA SER A 568 -3.93 37.05 -28.90
C SER A 568 -4.39 36.73 -30.33
N SER A 569 -5.22 35.69 -30.52
CA SER A 569 -5.85 35.36 -31.81
C SER A 569 -6.95 36.35 -32.27
N ALA A 570 -7.19 37.42 -31.52
CA ALA A 570 -8.44 38.20 -31.56
C ALA A 570 -8.50 39.34 -32.59
N ASN A 571 -7.37 39.83 -33.11
CA ASN A 571 -7.35 40.89 -34.14
C ASN A 571 -7.44 40.32 -35.57
N ARG A 572 -8.46 39.50 -35.84
CA ARG A 572 -8.81 39.08 -37.19
C ARG A 572 -9.83 40.03 -37.81
N ALA A 573 -9.34 41.02 -38.55
CA ALA A 573 -10.16 41.67 -39.58
C ALA A 573 -10.64 40.58 -40.57
N ALA A 574 -11.90 40.64 -41.00
CA ALA A 574 -12.42 39.66 -41.96
C ALA A 574 -11.63 39.73 -43.29
N PRO A 575 -11.17 38.60 -43.84
CA PRO A 575 -10.38 38.61 -45.07
C PRO A 575 -11.23 39.14 -46.23
N ARG A 576 -10.72 40.17 -46.92
CA ARG A 576 -11.31 40.64 -48.18
C ARG A 576 -11.08 39.57 -49.26
N PRO A 577 -12.06 39.28 -50.13
CA PRO A 577 -11.85 38.33 -51.22
C PRO A 577 -10.71 38.77 -52.15
N GLY A 578 -9.82 37.82 -52.51
CA GLY A 578 -8.89 37.99 -53.63
C GLY A 578 -7.42 38.35 -53.32
N GLN A 579 -6.97 38.38 -52.07
CA GLN A 579 -5.53 38.48 -51.74
C GLN A 579 -4.94 37.14 -51.26
N PRO A 580 -3.71 36.77 -51.66
CA PRO A 580 -2.98 35.64 -51.09
C PRO A 580 -2.72 35.86 -49.59
N VAL A 581 -3.02 34.87 -48.77
CA VAL A 581 -2.71 34.90 -47.34
C VAL A 581 -1.24 34.48 -47.15
N PRO A 582 -0.36 35.33 -46.57
CA PRO A 582 1.01 34.94 -46.29
C PRO A 582 1.07 33.85 -45.19
N PRO A 583 2.04 32.92 -45.22
CA PRO A 583 2.17 31.88 -44.22
C PRO A 583 2.60 32.46 -42.86
N GLN A 584 1.63 32.76 -42.00
CA GLN A 584 1.84 33.41 -40.70
C GLN A 584 1.39 32.51 -39.53
N SER A 585 2.34 31.75 -38.99
CA SER A 585 2.14 30.97 -37.76
C SER A 585 2.47 31.81 -36.52
N PHE A 586 1.59 32.77 -36.19
CA PHE A 586 1.73 33.60 -34.98
C PHE A 586 0.61 33.29 -33.98
N GLY A 587 1.00 32.62 -32.89
CA GLY A 587 0.14 32.20 -31.79
C GLY A 587 0.94 31.35 -30.79
N ALA A 588 0.24 30.64 -29.89
CA ALA A 588 0.83 29.82 -28.83
C ALA A 588 1.86 28.78 -29.32
N ALA A 589 1.62 28.21 -30.51
CA ALA A 589 2.35 27.11 -31.11
C ALA A 589 3.83 27.42 -31.48
N ARG A 590 4.34 28.62 -31.18
CA ARG A 590 5.78 28.95 -31.30
C ARG A 590 6.56 28.81 -30.00
N PHE A 591 5.87 28.76 -28.86
CA PHE A 591 6.43 28.58 -27.52
C PHE A 591 6.16 27.18 -26.94
N LEU A 592 5.15 26.49 -27.46
CA LEU A 592 4.66 25.20 -26.99
C LEU A 592 4.46 24.28 -28.19
N LEU A 593 5.36 23.31 -28.38
CA LEU A 593 5.44 22.45 -29.57
C LEU A 593 5.51 20.96 -29.20
N PRO A 594 5.02 20.04 -30.07
CA PRO A 594 5.17 18.61 -29.86
C PRO A 594 6.64 18.20 -29.80
N ILE A 595 7.01 17.35 -28.84
CA ILE A 595 8.40 16.91 -28.64
C ILE A 595 9.02 16.37 -29.94
N SER A 596 8.28 15.57 -30.71
CA SER A 596 8.74 15.02 -32.00
C SER A 596 9.11 16.04 -33.07
N GLN A 597 8.84 17.33 -32.85
CA GLN A 597 9.20 18.43 -33.75
C GLN A 597 10.37 19.28 -33.23
N VAL A 598 10.65 19.25 -31.92
CA VAL A 598 11.63 20.16 -31.26
C VAL A 598 12.65 19.47 -30.36
N GLU A 599 12.63 18.15 -30.22
CA GLU A 599 13.51 17.37 -29.33
C GLU A 599 14.99 17.74 -29.48
N PHE A 600 15.52 17.78 -30.71
CA PHE A 600 16.90 18.18 -30.99
C PHE A 600 17.18 19.64 -30.60
N GLN A 601 16.30 20.58 -30.98
CA GLN A 601 16.48 22.00 -30.68
C GLN A 601 16.41 22.28 -29.17
N LEU A 602 15.45 21.68 -28.48
CA LEU A 602 15.29 21.82 -27.03
C LEU A 602 16.45 21.18 -26.26
N THR A 603 16.92 20.00 -26.69
CA THR A 603 18.12 19.36 -26.13
C THR A 603 19.34 20.26 -26.30
N SER A 604 19.57 20.80 -27.50
CA SER A 604 20.70 21.69 -27.76
C SER A 604 20.66 22.98 -26.94
N ILE A 605 19.47 23.57 -26.73
CA ILE A 605 19.28 24.73 -25.84
C ILE A 605 19.55 24.37 -24.37
N LEU A 606 19.13 23.19 -23.92
CA LEU A 606 19.40 22.71 -22.56
C LEU A 606 20.89 22.43 -22.34
N GLU A 607 21.58 21.74 -23.25
CA GLU A 607 23.01 21.47 -23.16
C GLU A 607 23.83 22.77 -23.06
N GLN A 608 23.48 23.76 -23.88
CA GLN A 608 24.10 25.10 -23.91
C GLN A 608 23.70 26.01 -22.73
N LEU A 609 22.84 25.58 -21.81
CA LEU A 609 22.38 26.41 -20.69
C LEU A 609 23.52 26.72 -19.72
N ALA A 610 23.83 28.01 -19.61
CA ALA A 610 24.88 28.55 -18.75
C ALA A 610 24.32 29.21 -17.47
N ARG A 611 25.22 29.52 -16.51
CA ARG A 611 24.92 30.33 -15.32
C ARG A 611 24.37 31.71 -15.70
N ASP A 612 23.54 32.31 -14.85
CA ASP A 612 23.08 33.70 -15.03
C ASP A 612 24.30 34.64 -15.11
N PRO A 613 24.44 35.47 -16.16
CA PRO A 613 25.70 36.18 -16.47
C PRO A 613 25.97 37.40 -15.56
N TRP A 614 25.15 37.63 -14.54
CA TRP A 614 25.24 38.78 -13.66
C TRP A 614 26.17 38.48 -12.47
N PRO A 615 27.26 39.24 -12.27
CA PRO A 615 28.23 38.97 -11.22
C PRO A 615 27.61 39.23 -9.82
N VAL A 616 27.83 38.29 -8.92
CA VAL A 616 27.36 38.34 -7.53
C VAL A 616 28.53 38.73 -6.62
N ALA A 617 28.31 39.69 -5.72
CA ALA A 617 29.31 40.11 -4.75
C ALA A 617 29.34 39.19 -3.52
N ASN A 618 30.50 39.04 -2.88
CA ASN A 618 30.71 38.11 -1.76
C ASN A 618 29.80 38.36 -0.53
N ASP A 619 29.22 39.55 -0.39
CA ASP A 619 28.27 39.94 0.66
C ASP A 619 26.81 39.64 0.30
N LYS A 620 26.55 39.07 -0.87
CA LYS A 620 25.21 38.99 -1.48
C LYS A 620 24.86 37.61 -2.05
N ARG A 621 23.56 37.36 -2.10
CA ARG A 621 22.89 36.28 -2.85
C ARG A 621 22.73 36.71 -4.31
N PRO A 622 22.65 35.76 -5.27
CA PRO A 622 22.23 36.06 -6.64
C PRO A 622 20.88 36.78 -6.67
N LEU A 623 20.66 37.64 -7.67
CA LEU A 623 19.33 38.16 -7.98
C LEU A 623 18.50 37.07 -8.64
N ARG A 624 17.27 36.85 -8.16
CA ARG A 624 16.44 35.71 -8.54
C ARG A 624 14.96 36.09 -8.54
N CYS A 625 14.39 36.16 -9.74
CA CYS A 625 13.00 36.58 -9.94
C CYS A 625 11.99 35.43 -10.09
N THR A 626 12.09 34.38 -9.26
CA THR A 626 11.24 33.16 -9.34
C THR A 626 9.75 33.50 -9.43
N GLY A 627 9.25 34.49 -8.68
CA GLY A 627 7.85 34.89 -8.75
C GLY A 627 7.40 35.49 -10.09
N VAL A 628 8.29 36.19 -10.81
CA VAL A 628 8.02 36.62 -12.18
C VAL A 628 8.06 35.44 -13.15
N ALA A 629 9.03 34.54 -13.02
CA ALA A 629 9.13 33.35 -13.86
C ALA A 629 7.85 32.48 -13.80
N ILE A 630 7.33 32.24 -12.59
CA ILE A 630 6.06 31.52 -12.39
C ILE A 630 4.86 32.34 -12.89
N SER A 631 4.81 33.66 -12.67
CA SER A 631 3.70 34.49 -13.17
C SER A 631 3.64 34.54 -14.70
N VAL A 632 4.79 34.59 -15.38
CA VAL A 632 4.91 34.50 -16.84
C VAL A 632 4.52 33.11 -17.33
N ALA A 633 4.95 32.03 -16.68
CA ALA A 633 4.57 30.66 -17.02
C ALA A 633 3.04 30.42 -16.91
N VAL A 634 2.42 30.86 -15.81
CA VAL A 634 0.97 30.81 -15.62
C VAL A 634 0.26 31.71 -16.62
N GLY A 635 0.75 32.94 -16.86
CA GLY A 635 0.14 33.88 -17.80
C GLY A 635 0.19 33.44 -19.27
N LEU A 636 1.26 32.73 -19.67
CA LEU A 636 1.38 32.06 -20.96
C LEU A 636 0.27 31.01 -21.11
N LEU A 637 0.23 30.01 -20.23
CA LEU A 637 -0.73 28.90 -20.34
C LEU A 637 -2.19 29.34 -20.13
N GLU A 638 -2.45 30.31 -19.25
CA GLU A 638 -3.78 30.92 -19.06
C GLU A 638 -4.28 31.63 -20.32
N SER A 639 -3.38 32.27 -21.08
CA SER A 639 -3.72 32.97 -22.32
C SER A 639 -3.93 32.05 -23.52
N THR A 640 -3.40 30.83 -23.50
CA THR A 640 -3.33 29.94 -24.68
C THR A 640 -4.06 28.61 -24.54
N PHE A 641 -4.00 28.00 -23.36
CA PHE A 641 -4.46 26.63 -23.07
C PHE A 641 -5.19 26.59 -21.72
N SER A 642 -6.18 27.47 -21.55
CA SER A 642 -7.07 27.41 -20.38
C SER A 642 -7.88 26.11 -20.37
N ASN A 643 -8.23 25.63 -19.17
CA ASN A 643 -8.97 24.39 -18.94
C ASN A 643 -8.40 23.15 -19.66
N THR A 644 -7.06 23.07 -19.73
CA THR A 644 -6.29 22.01 -20.40
C THR A 644 -5.30 21.38 -19.40
N GLY A 645 -4.98 20.09 -19.57
CA GLY A 645 -3.98 19.42 -18.75
C GLY A 645 -2.56 19.93 -18.98
N ALA A 646 -2.00 20.66 -18.02
CA ALA A 646 -0.63 21.16 -18.06
C ALA A 646 0.11 21.01 -16.73
N ARG A 647 1.43 20.86 -16.77
CA ARG A 647 2.36 20.95 -15.63
C ARG A 647 3.39 22.06 -15.88
N ILE A 648 3.51 22.98 -14.93
CA ILE A 648 4.60 23.95 -14.82
C ILE A 648 5.61 23.37 -13.84
N MET A 649 6.80 23.02 -14.32
CA MET A 649 7.86 22.39 -13.51
C MET A 649 8.91 23.43 -13.15
N VAL A 650 8.87 23.91 -11.90
CA VAL A 650 9.74 25.00 -11.41
C VAL A 650 10.94 24.41 -10.69
N PHE A 651 12.13 24.75 -11.16
CA PHE A 651 13.40 24.41 -10.51
C PHE A 651 13.97 25.67 -9.87
N SER A 652 14.45 25.58 -8.63
CA SER A 652 15.12 26.69 -7.94
C SER A 652 16.18 26.20 -6.96
N GLY A 653 17.43 26.64 -7.12
CA GLY A 653 18.51 26.43 -6.15
C GLY A 653 18.69 27.55 -5.13
N GLY A 654 17.62 28.27 -4.76
CA GLY A 654 17.68 29.37 -3.80
C GLY A 654 16.37 30.14 -3.63
N PRO A 655 16.29 31.03 -2.62
CA PRO A 655 15.12 31.88 -2.38
C PRO A 655 14.98 32.99 -3.43
N ALA A 656 13.75 33.39 -3.73
CA ALA A 656 13.49 34.57 -4.55
C ALA A 656 14.00 35.84 -3.86
N THR A 657 14.89 36.59 -4.53
CA THR A 657 15.59 37.77 -4.01
C THR A 657 15.27 39.05 -4.77
N GLU A 658 14.52 38.97 -5.87
CA GLU A 658 14.05 40.13 -6.63
C GLU A 658 12.57 40.00 -7.02
N GLY A 659 11.85 41.12 -7.00
CA GLY A 659 10.52 41.25 -7.60
C GLY A 659 9.35 40.74 -6.75
N PRO A 660 8.17 40.55 -7.37
CA PRO A 660 7.02 39.92 -6.72
C PRO A 660 7.36 38.50 -6.25
N GLY A 661 6.90 38.12 -5.06
CA GLY A 661 7.22 36.82 -4.45
C GLY A 661 8.57 36.75 -3.70
N MET A 662 9.36 37.83 -3.67
CA MET A 662 10.63 37.90 -2.91
C MET A 662 10.47 37.44 -1.45
N VAL A 663 11.35 36.52 -1.04
CA VAL A 663 11.36 35.80 0.26
C VAL A 663 12.32 36.44 1.26
N VAL A 664 13.47 36.91 0.77
CA VAL A 664 14.56 37.56 1.52
C VAL A 664 15.24 38.56 0.59
N SER A 665 15.87 39.61 1.10
CA SER A 665 16.71 40.48 0.26
C SER A 665 17.97 39.76 -0.24
N ASN A 666 18.65 40.36 -1.20
CA ASN A 666 19.92 39.86 -1.71
C ASN A 666 21.09 40.02 -0.73
N GLU A 667 20.96 40.70 0.41
CA GLU A 667 22.07 40.90 1.35
C GLU A 667 22.24 39.71 2.30
N LEU A 668 23.42 39.08 2.36
CA LEU A 668 23.66 37.92 3.24
C LEU A 668 23.53 38.23 4.73
N ARG A 669 23.70 39.51 5.13
CA ARG A 669 23.47 39.97 6.52
C ARG A 669 22.01 39.85 6.97
N GLU A 670 21.06 39.74 6.04
CA GLU A 670 19.67 39.43 6.37
C GLU A 670 19.48 37.91 6.36
N PRO A 671 19.12 37.28 7.48
CA PRO A 671 18.85 35.85 7.53
C PRO A 671 17.52 35.52 6.83
N ILE A 672 17.42 34.30 6.29
CA ILE A 672 16.13 33.79 5.82
C ILE A 672 15.29 33.45 7.06
N ARG A 673 14.06 33.97 7.11
CA ARG A 673 13.13 33.82 8.25
C ARG A 673 13.01 32.38 8.78
N SER A 674 12.97 32.25 10.09
CA SER A 674 12.65 31.02 10.83
C SER A 674 11.19 31.04 11.33
N HIS A 675 10.72 29.93 11.91
CA HIS A 675 9.42 29.91 12.60
C HIS A 675 9.35 30.94 13.72
N HIS A 676 10.40 31.07 14.54
CA HIS A 676 10.47 32.02 15.64
C HIS A 676 10.30 33.49 15.20
N ASP A 677 10.71 33.82 13.97
CA ASP A 677 10.50 35.16 13.39
C ASP A 677 9.06 35.37 12.91
N ILE A 678 8.41 34.30 12.43
CA ILE A 678 6.99 34.31 12.02
C ILE A 678 6.10 34.44 13.26
N ASP A 679 6.36 33.64 14.30
CA ASP A 679 5.62 33.62 15.56
C ASP A 679 5.72 34.96 16.33
N ARG A 680 6.78 35.73 16.08
CA ARG A 680 7.00 37.09 16.62
C ARG A 680 6.61 38.22 15.66
N ASP A 681 6.09 37.88 14.48
CA ASP A 681 5.77 38.78 13.38
C ASP A 681 6.92 39.73 12.94
N SER A 682 8.17 39.32 13.15
CA SER A 682 9.37 40.06 12.71
C SER A 682 9.73 39.83 11.24
N VAL A 683 8.80 39.31 10.43
CA VAL A 683 9.01 38.87 9.04
C VAL A 683 8.57 39.91 7.99
N LYS A 684 9.56 40.62 7.43
CA LYS A 684 9.37 41.70 6.45
C LYS A 684 8.63 41.30 5.16
N HIS A 685 8.86 40.08 4.66
CA HIS A 685 8.45 39.68 3.30
C HIS A 685 7.36 38.61 3.24
N PHE A 686 7.33 37.72 4.24
CA PHE A 686 6.51 36.50 4.28
C PHE A 686 5.04 36.72 3.89
N LYS A 687 4.37 37.70 4.50
CA LYS A 687 2.94 38.01 4.26
C LYS A 687 2.67 38.50 2.82
N ARG A 688 3.59 39.26 2.22
CA ARG A 688 3.46 39.76 0.84
C ARG A 688 3.73 38.66 -0.18
N ALA A 689 4.78 37.85 0.03
CA ALA A 689 5.14 36.76 -0.86
C ALA A 689 4.08 35.64 -0.86
N SER A 690 3.60 35.22 0.31
CA SER A 690 2.55 34.20 0.44
C SER A 690 1.27 34.59 -0.32
N LYS A 691 0.80 35.83 -0.16
CA LYS A 691 -0.38 36.35 -0.88
C LYS A 691 -0.19 36.42 -2.40
N PHE A 692 1.03 36.70 -2.86
CA PHE A 692 1.36 36.70 -4.29
C PHE A 692 1.29 35.28 -4.88
N TYR A 693 1.96 34.30 -4.24
CA TYR A 693 1.93 32.91 -4.69
C TYR A 693 0.55 32.26 -4.55
N GLU A 694 -0.24 32.61 -3.53
CA GLU A 694 -1.66 32.23 -3.43
C GLU A 694 -2.48 32.73 -4.64
N GLY A 695 -2.22 33.95 -5.11
CA GLY A 695 -2.86 34.50 -6.31
C GLY A 695 -2.51 33.73 -7.59
N LEU A 696 -1.25 33.33 -7.75
CA LEU A 696 -0.80 32.48 -8.86
C LEU A 696 -1.39 31.05 -8.75
N ALA A 697 -1.41 30.47 -7.55
CA ALA A 697 -1.99 29.15 -7.30
C ALA A 697 -3.47 29.10 -7.69
N LYS A 698 -4.25 30.11 -7.31
CA LYS A 698 -5.68 30.23 -7.67
C LYS A 698 -5.87 30.32 -9.19
N ARG A 699 -5.07 31.13 -9.91
CA ARG A 699 -5.12 31.24 -11.37
C ARG A 699 -4.81 29.90 -12.06
N ALA A 700 -3.73 29.23 -11.67
CA ALA A 700 -3.35 27.93 -12.23
C ALA A 700 -4.40 26.85 -11.93
N ALA A 701 -4.87 26.76 -10.68
CA ALA A 701 -5.87 25.78 -10.26
C ALA A 701 -7.21 25.94 -10.99
N GLN A 702 -7.67 27.19 -11.17
CA GLN A 702 -8.87 27.49 -11.96
C GLN A 702 -8.70 27.09 -13.43
N ASN A 703 -7.52 27.35 -14.02
CA ASN A 703 -7.24 26.99 -15.41
C ASN A 703 -6.88 25.51 -15.63
N GLY A 704 -6.70 24.69 -14.59
CA GLY A 704 -6.40 23.26 -14.73
C GLY A 704 -4.92 22.92 -14.87
N HIS A 705 -4.05 23.88 -14.58
CA HIS A 705 -2.59 23.72 -14.64
C HIS A 705 -2.05 23.32 -13.26
N ALA A 706 -1.17 22.33 -13.22
CA ALA A 706 -0.44 21.95 -12.02
C ALA A 706 0.90 22.69 -11.93
N ILE A 707 1.38 23.00 -10.72
CA ILE A 707 2.69 23.61 -10.50
C ILE A 707 3.51 22.68 -9.60
N ASP A 708 4.55 22.08 -10.17
CA ASP A 708 5.52 21.25 -9.47
C ASP A 708 6.73 22.11 -9.03
N LEU A 709 7.22 21.91 -7.80
CA LEU A 709 8.32 22.65 -7.20
C LEU A 709 9.49 21.72 -6.89
N PHE A 710 10.66 21.97 -7.50
CA PHE A 710 11.90 21.25 -7.27
C PHE A 710 12.95 22.18 -6.69
N ALA A 711 13.31 21.94 -5.43
CA ALA A 711 14.32 22.70 -4.71
C ALA A 711 15.61 21.87 -4.61
N GLY A 712 16.72 22.45 -5.09
CA GLY A 712 18.07 21.90 -5.00
C GLY A 712 19.00 22.93 -4.37
N CYS A 713 18.96 23.05 -3.04
CA CYS A 713 19.65 24.12 -2.31
C CYS A 713 20.00 23.67 -0.88
N LEU A 714 21.14 24.14 -0.37
CA LEU A 714 21.60 23.92 1.01
C LEU A 714 20.82 24.74 2.06
N ASP A 715 20.04 25.74 1.63
CA ASP A 715 19.25 26.64 2.48
C ASP A 715 17.82 26.82 1.91
N GLN A 716 16.95 27.52 2.64
CA GLN A 716 15.52 27.64 2.37
C GLN A 716 15.22 28.41 1.06
N VAL A 717 14.57 27.75 0.10
CA VAL A 717 14.15 28.40 -1.18
C VAL A 717 12.82 29.16 -1.12
N GLY A 718 12.15 29.25 0.03
CA GLY A 718 10.82 29.88 0.14
C GLY A 718 9.62 28.95 -0.12
N LEU A 719 9.77 27.64 0.13
CA LEU A 719 8.68 26.67 -0.04
C LEU A 719 7.46 26.97 0.85
N LEU A 720 7.61 27.67 1.98
CA LEU A 720 6.49 27.98 2.88
C LEU A 720 5.50 28.96 2.24
N GLU A 721 6.00 29.97 1.52
CA GLU A 721 5.23 30.93 0.74
C GLU A 721 4.69 30.30 -0.55
N MET A 722 5.49 29.42 -1.18
CA MET A 722 5.15 28.78 -2.45
C MET A 722 4.25 27.54 -2.31
N LYS A 723 4.05 26.97 -1.10
CA LYS A 723 3.35 25.68 -0.90
C LYS A 723 1.98 25.59 -1.58
N LEU A 724 1.24 26.71 -1.64
CA LEU A 724 -0.10 26.75 -2.22
C LEU A 724 -0.10 26.50 -3.73
N LEU A 725 1.00 26.78 -4.44
CA LEU A 725 1.15 26.46 -5.87
C LEU A 725 0.96 24.95 -6.12
N ALA A 726 1.59 24.11 -5.30
CA ALA A 726 1.43 22.65 -5.36
C ALA A 726 0.13 22.19 -4.66
N ASN A 727 -0.13 22.67 -3.44
CA ASN A 727 -1.26 22.21 -2.62
C ASN A 727 -2.63 22.48 -3.28
N MET A 728 -2.81 23.60 -4.00
CA MET A 728 -4.10 23.89 -4.66
C MET A 728 -4.28 23.14 -5.99
N THR A 729 -3.20 22.67 -6.62
CA THR A 729 -3.24 22.04 -7.94
C THR A 729 -3.00 20.52 -7.92
N ASN A 730 -2.58 19.97 -6.77
CA ASN A 730 -1.93 18.66 -6.62
C ASN A 730 -0.63 18.52 -7.43
N GLY A 731 0.15 19.61 -7.48
CA GLY A 731 1.54 19.56 -7.91
C GLY A 731 2.43 18.86 -6.88
N VAL A 732 3.66 18.57 -7.29
CA VAL A 732 4.72 17.95 -6.49
C VAL A 732 5.51 19.02 -5.71
N ILE A 733 6.02 18.67 -4.53
CA ILE A 733 7.16 19.37 -3.92
C ILE A 733 8.27 18.35 -3.69
N VAL A 734 9.45 18.56 -4.29
CA VAL A 734 10.70 17.86 -3.96
C VAL A 734 11.66 18.86 -3.34
N LEU A 735 12.12 18.58 -2.12
CA LEU A 735 13.20 19.33 -1.46
C LEU A 735 14.44 18.44 -1.39
N SER A 736 15.57 18.98 -1.84
CA SER A 736 16.86 18.31 -1.84
C SER A 736 18.00 19.31 -1.60
N ASP A 737 19.07 18.83 -0.99
CA ASP A 737 20.25 19.63 -0.65
C ASP A 737 20.95 20.18 -1.92
N SER A 738 20.80 19.50 -3.07
CA SER A 738 21.39 19.85 -4.37
C SER A 738 20.73 19.03 -5.52
N PHE A 739 20.73 19.56 -6.75
CA PHE A 739 20.27 18.85 -7.96
C PHE A 739 21.21 17.72 -8.40
N ALA A 740 22.47 17.71 -7.94
CA ALA A 740 23.38 16.58 -8.12
C ALA A 740 22.91 15.30 -7.40
N THR A 741 22.08 15.42 -6.34
CA THR A 741 21.67 14.32 -5.46
C THR A 741 20.79 13.27 -6.14
N SER A 742 20.87 12.02 -5.64
CA SER A 742 19.95 10.93 -6.02
C SER A 742 18.49 11.25 -5.64
N ILE A 743 18.27 11.96 -4.53
CA ILE A 743 16.95 12.38 -4.06
C ILE A 743 16.23 13.18 -5.14
N PHE A 744 16.86 14.21 -5.71
CA PHE A 744 16.30 14.95 -6.83
C PHE A 744 16.15 14.06 -8.07
N LYS A 745 17.26 13.50 -8.57
CA LYS A 745 17.31 12.82 -9.87
C LYS A 745 16.29 11.69 -9.98
N GLN A 746 16.26 10.78 -9.00
CA GLN A 746 15.33 9.65 -9.02
C GLN A 746 13.87 10.09 -8.74
N SER A 747 13.63 11.09 -7.88
CA SER A 747 12.27 11.62 -7.69
C SER A 747 11.72 12.26 -8.95
N PHE A 748 12.53 13.06 -9.66
CA PHE A 748 12.14 13.75 -10.87
C PHE A 748 11.80 12.76 -11.99
N ILE A 749 12.66 11.76 -12.24
CA ILE A 749 12.41 10.69 -13.22
C ILE A 749 11.09 9.96 -12.93
N ARG A 750 10.80 9.66 -11.65
CA ARG A 750 9.60 8.90 -11.23
C ARG A 750 8.27 9.62 -11.42
N ILE A 751 8.28 10.93 -11.71
CA ILE A 751 7.06 11.63 -12.14
C ILE A 751 6.62 11.12 -13.51
N PHE A 752 7.57 10.70 -14.35
CA PHE A 752 7.34 10.20 -15.71
C PHE A 752 7.19 8.67 -15.77
N ASN A 753 6.95 7.99 -14.64
CA ASN A 753 6.64 6.55 -14.60
C ASN A 753 5.47 6.22 -15.54
N LYS A 754 5.60 5.10 -16.26
CA LYS A 754 4.64 4.64 -17.28
C LYS A 754 3.77 3.49 -16.78
N ASP A 755 2.59 3.34 -17.37
CA ASP A 755 1.71 2.17 -17.21
C ASP A 755 2.19 1.00 -18.09
N ALA A 756 1.54 -0.16 -17.97
CA ALA A 756 1.84 -1.35 -18.77
C ALA A 756 1.56 -1.15 -20.28
N GLN A 757 0.92 -0.04 -20.66
CA GLN A 757 0.60 0.36 -22.02
C GLN A 757 1.55 1.46 -22.54
N GLY A 758 2.58 1.85 -21.77
CA GLY A 758 3.59 2.84 -22.14
C GLY A 758 3.21 4.31 -21.97
N HIS A 759 2.02 4.62 -21.44
CA HIS A 759 1.58 6.00 -21.18
C HIS A 759 1.96 6.44 -19.75
N LEU A 760 2.09 7.74 -19.50
CA LEU A 760 2.41 8.22 -18.15
C LEU A 760 1.30 7.86 -17.15
N GLN A 761 1.62 7.40 -15.94
CA GLN A 761 0.63 7.01 -14.92
C GLN A 761 -0.24 8.17 -14.39
N MET A 762 -0.03 9.40 -14.85
CA MET A 762 -0.71 10.61 -14.37
C MET A 762 -1.96 10.97 -15.19
N GLY A 763 -2.98 11.46 -14.50
CA GLY A 763 -4.13 12.15 -15.08
C GLY A 763 -4.00 13.67 -14.97
N PHE A 764 -4.80 14.40 -15.74
CA PHE A 764 -4.79 15.87 -15.78
C PHE A 764 -6.21 16.48 -15.76
N ASN A 765 -6.28 17.76 -15.36
CA ASN A 765 -7.46 18.64 -15.38
C ASN A 765 -8.74 17.94 -14.87
N ALA A 766 -8.62 17.26 -13.73
CA ALA A 766 -9.67 16.40 -13.22
C ALA A 766 -10.75 17.18 -12.46
N THR A 767 -12.00 16.77 -12.61
CA THR A 767 -13.11 17.16 -11.73
C THR A 767 -13.55 15.98 -10.89
N PHE A 768 -13.68 16.21 -9.59
CA PHE A 768 -14.02 15.21 -8.58
C PHE A 768 -15.34 15.63 -7.91
N ASP A 769 -16.39 14.84 -8.10
CA ASP A 769 -17.76 15.11 -7.65
C ASP A 769 -18.23 13.97 -6.72
N VAL A 770 -18.92 14.32 -5.63
CA VAL A 770 -19.36 13.38 -4.61
C VAL A 770 -20.86 13.49 -4.39
N GLN A 771 -21.56 12.37 -4.57
CA GLN A 771 -23.01 12.27 -4.42
C GLN A 771 -23.35 11.33 -3.26
N THR A 772 -24.34 11.71 -2.45
CA THR A 772 -24.74 11.00 -1.23
C THR A 772 -26.25 10.76 -1.20
N THR A 773 -26.73 9.76 -0.44
CA THR A 773 -28.17 9.63 -0.16
C THR A 773 -28.65 10.78 0.72
N LYS A 774 -29.96 11.02 0.77
CA LYS A 774 -30.56 12.21 1.41
C LYS A 774 -30.18 12.37 2.90
N GLU A 775 -29.91 11.27 3.60
CA GLU A 775 -29.58 11.16 5.03
C GLU A 775 -28.16 11.67 5.36
N LEU A 776 -27.27 11.70 4.38
CA LEU A 776 -25.86 12.04 4.53
C LEU A 776 -25.52 13.28 3.69
N LYS A 777 -24.71 14.19 4.24
CA LYS A 777 -24.18 15.36 3.52
C LYS A 777 -22.67 15.40 3.54
N VAL A 778 -22.10 16.13 2.59
CA VAL A 778 -20.69 16.39 2.40
C VAL A 778 -20.31 17.66 3.16
N SER A 779 -19.46 17.53 4.17
CA SER A 779 -18.93 18.62 4.99
C SER A 779 -17.72 19.31 4.35
N GLY A 780 -16.99 18.61 3.49
CA GLY A 780 -15.87 19.18 2.74
C GLY A 780 -14.75 18.18 2.46
N LEU A 781 -13.60 18.68 2.02
CA LEU A 781 -12.45 17.89 1.59
C LEU A 781 -11.12 18.43 2.17
N ILE A 782 -10.25 17.55 2.66
CA ILE A 782 -8.85 17.86 3.00
C ILE A 782 -7.90 17.01 2.14
N GLY A 783 -7.19 17.69 1.26
CA GLY A 783 -6.31 17.12 0.24
C GLY A 783 -6.04 18.19 -0.83
N HIS A 784 -5.17 17.88 -1.79
CA HIS A 784 -4.75 18.87 -2.78
C HIS A 784 -5.81 19.08 -3.87
N ALA A 785 -6.53 20.19 -3.80
CA ALA A 785 -7.63 20.52 -4.71
C ALA A 785 -8.02 22.01 -4.61
N ILE A 786 -8.94 22.45 -5.47
CA ILE A 786 -9.71 23.69 -5.31
C ILE A 786 -11.22 23.39 -5.40
N SER A 787 -12.05 24.16 -4.68
CA SER A 787 -13.52 24.09 -4.80
C SER A 787 -13.97 24.35 -6.25
N ALA A 788 -14.87 23.52 -6.78
CA ALA A 788 -15.58 23.80 -8.03
C ALA A 788 -16.85 24.64 -7.81
N ASN A 789 -17.13 25.06 -6.57
CA ASN A 789 -18.28 25.87 -6.14
C ASN A 789 -19.66 25.30 -6.53
N LYS A 790 -19.73 23.99 -6.85
CA LYS A 790 -20.97 23.26 -7.09
C LYS A 790 -21.82 23.22 -5.81
N LYS A 791 -22.87 24.04 -5.74
CA LYS A 791 -23.96 23.87 -4.77
C LYS A 791 -24.86 22.71 -5.21
N SER A 792 -25.23 21.84 -4.27
CA SER A 792 -26.08 20.68 -4.53
C SER A 792 -26.81 20.25 -3.25
N ALA A 793 -27.84 19.42 -3.38
CA ALA A 793 -28.53 18.82 -2.23
C ALA A 793 -27.69 17.81 -1.41
N CYS A 794 -26.42 17.59 -1.81
CA CYS A 794 -25.46 16.78 -1.06
C CYS A 794 -24.56 17.64 -0.14
N VAL A 795 -24.54 18.97 -0.27
CA VAL A 795 -23.69 19.85 0.57
C VAL A 795 -24.28 19.98 1.98
N GLY A 796 -23.41 19.94 3.00
CA GLY A 796 -23.78 20.08 4.42
C GLY A 796 -23.75 21.51 4.94
N GLU A 797 -24.12 21.66 6.22
CA GLU A 797 -23.97 22.88 7.02
C GLU A 797 -22.61 22.88 7.75
N THR A 798 -22.14 21.71 8.19
CA THR A 798 -20.88 21.58 8.93
C THR A 798 -19.71 21.65 7.96
N GLU A 799 -18.83 22.65 8.09
CA GLU A 799 -17.67 22.85 7.22
C GLU A 799 -16.39 22.16 7.74
N ILE A 800 -15.75 21.35 6.90
CA ILE A 800 -14.43 20.74 7.21
C ILE A 800 -13.53 20.79 5.97
N GLY A 801 -12.44 21.58 6.05
CA GLY A 801 -11.49 21.74 4.94
C GLY A 801 -12.04 22.63 3.82
N ILE A 802 -11.85 22.21 2.57
CA ILE A 802 -12.42 22.84 1.38
C ILE A 802 -13.91 22.48 1.30
N ALA A 803 -14.71 23.20 2.08
CA ALA A 803 -16.13 22.96 2.31
C ALA A 803 -17.05 23.65 1.29
N GLN A 804 -18.34 23.80 1.63
CA GLN A 804 -19.34 24.57 0.87
C GLN A 804 -19.59 24.12 -0.59
N THR A 805 -19.14 22.91 -0.95
CA THR A 805 -19.37 22.29 -2.25
C THR A 805 -19.42 20.76 -2.13
N SER A 806 -19.93 20.11 -3.18
CA SER A 806 -19.86 18.65 -3.37
C SER A 806 -18.89 18.26 -4.49
N ALA A 807 -18.22 19.23 -5.13
CA ALA A 807 -17.26 18.95 -6.19
C ALA A 807 -16.04 19.87 -6.16
N TRP A 808 -14.91 19.33 -6.59
CA TRP A 808 -13.60 19.97 -6.59
C TRP A 808 -12.89 19.77 -7.93
N LYS A 809 -11.87 20.58 -8.19
CA LYS A 809 -10.96 20.45 -9.34
C LYS A 809 -9.56 20.10 -8.83
N ILE A 810 -8.90 19.17 -9.52
CA ILE A 810 -7.57 18.64 -9.19
C ILE A 810 -6.76 18.63 -10.49
N CYS A 811 -5.74 19.46 -10.61
CA CYS A 811 -5.12 19.75 -11.91
C CYS A 811 -4.26 18.59 -12.44
N THR A 812 -3.71 17.76 -11.56
CA THR A 812 -3.11 16.49 -11.93
C THR A 812 -3.38 15.42 -10.87
N LEU A 813 -3.62 14.18 -11.33
CA LEU A 813 -3.84 13.00 -10.51
C LEU A 813 -2.70 12.01 -10.71
N THR A 814 -2.42 11.21 -9.69
CA THR A 814 -1.53 10.05 -9.76
C THR A 814 -2.18 8.87 -9.02
N PRO A 815 -1.71 7.62 -9.19
CA PRO A 815 -2.21 6.48 -8.41
C PRO A 815 -1.96 6.61 -6.89
N ARG A 816 -1.08 7.54 -6.48
CA ARG A 816 -0.76 7.88 -5.09
C ARG A 816 -1.56 9.09 -4.55
N THR A 817 -2.31 9.81 -5.39
CA THR A 817 -3.11 10.98 -4.95
C THR A 817 -4.29 10.51 -4.09
N SER A 818 -4.30 10.86 -2.80
CA SER A 818 -5.37 10.49 -1.86
C SER A 818 -5.98 11.71 -1.15
N THR A 819 -7.29 11.90 -1.28
CA THR A 819 -8.07 12.98 -0.65
C THR A 819 -8.89 12.45 0.51
N ALA A 820 -9.16 13.28 1.53
CA ALA A 820 -10.07 12.95 2.61
C ALA A 820 -11.38 13.73 2.43
N VAL A 821 -12.52 13.05 2.34
CA VAL A 821 -13.86 13.67 2.24
C VAL A 821 -14.60 13.43 3.55
N TYR A 822 -15.19 14.48 4.11
CA TYR A 822 -15.88 14.45 5.40
C TYR A 822 -17.39 14.55 5.20
N PHE A 823 -18.15 13.89 6.08
CA PHE A 823 -19.60 13.78 5.97
C PHE A 823 -20.30 13.98 7.32
N GLU A 824 -21.53 14.50 7.27
CA GLU A 824 -22.44 14.58 8.42
C GLU A 824 -23.76 13.83 8.15
N VAL A 825 -24.31 13.21 9.18
CA VAL A 825 -25.68 12.64 9.15
C VAL A 825 -26.66 13.75 9.49
N VAL A 826 -27.64 14.02 8.62
CA VAL A 826 -28.63 15.08 8.84
C VAL A 826 -29.98 14.58 9.36
N THR A 827 -30.18 13.27 9.44
CA THR A 827 -31.42 12.67 9.99
C THR A 827 -31.68 13.15 11.43
N PRO A 828 -32.86 13.74 11.71
CA PRO A 828 -33.24 14.14 13.06
C PRO A 828 -33.33 12.97 14.03
N ALA A 829 -33.11 13.23 15.32
CA ALA A 829 -33.34 12.22 16.36
C ALA A 829 -34.83 11.86 16.46
N GLY A 830 -35.13 10.58 16.71
CA GLY A 830 -36.50 10.07 16.86
C GLY A 830 -37.25 9.78 15.55
N GLN A 831 -36.71 10.12 14.38
CA GLN A 831 -37.28 9.68 13.11
C GLN A 831 -36.71 8.29 12.74
N PRO A 832 -37.55 7.24 12.61
CA PRO A 832 -37.07 5.92 12.19
C PRO A 832 -36.68 5.93 10.72
N LEU A 833 -35.48 5.43 10.42
CA LEU A 833 -35.08 5.13 9.05
C LEU A 833 -35.90 3.94 8.53
N GLN A 834 -36.12 3.89 7.21
CA GLN A 834 -36.82 2.74 6.60
C GLN A 834 -36.00 1.45 6.80
N ALA A 835 -36.68 0.36 7.16
CA ALA A 835 -36.03 -0.93 7.39
C ALA A 835 -35.24 -1.38 6.16
N GLY A 836 -33.97 -1.75 6.35
CA GLY A 836 -33.05 -2.11 5.26
C GLY A 836 -32.45 -0.94 4.48
N SER A 837 -32.73 0.31 4.85
CA SER A 837 -32.07 1.48 4.26
C SER A 837 -30.56 1.46 4.50
N ARG A 838 -29.81 1.95 3.50
CA ARG A 838 -28.35 2.06 3.50
C ARG A 838 -27.99 3.47 3.08
N GLY A 839 -26.92 3.99 3.65
CA GLY A 839 -26.28 5.20 3.14
C GLY A 839 -25.37 4.82 1.98
N LEU A 840 -25.45 5.56 0.87
CA LEU A 840 -24.54 5.39 -0.27
C LEU A 840 -23.73 6.66 -0.48
N ILE A 841 -22.49 6.47 -0.93
CA ILE A 841 -21.62 7.52 -1.46
C ILE A 841 -21.16 7.06 -2.85
N GLN A 842 -21.33 7.92 -3.85
CA GLN A 842 -20.74 7.75 -5.18
C GLN A 842 -19.70 8.85 -5.41
N PHE A 843 -18.45 8.42 -5.58
CA PHE A 843 -17.31 9.22 -5.99
C PHE A 843 -17.21 9.19 -7.51
N VAL A 844 -17.18 10.35 -8.16
CA VAL A 844 -17.09 10.49 -9.63
C VAL A 844 -15.88 11.35 -9.97
N THR A 845 -14.94 10.81 -10.75
CA THR A 845 -13.69 11.49 -11.12
C THR A 845 -13.54 11.50 -12.64
N HIS A 846 -13.81 12.66 -13.25
CA HIS A 846 -13.63 12.86 -14.69
C HIS A 846 -12.25 13.49 -14.94
N PHE A 847 -11.44 12.94 -15.83
CA PHE A 847 -10.06 13.39 -16.04
C PHE A 847 -9.56 13.14 -17.46
N GLN A 848 -8.54 13.90 -17.87
CA GLN A 848 -7.74 13.63 -19.06
C GLN A 848 -6.68 12.57 -18.73
N HIS A 849 -6.70 11.44 -19.42
CA HIS A 849 -5.62 10.44 -19.36
C HIS A 849 -4.43 10.90 -20.21
N SER A 850 -3.22 10.46 -19.83
CA SER A 850 -1.97 10.75 -20.54
C SER A 850 -1.93 10.26 -21.99
N SER A 851 -2.78 9.29 -22.35
CA SER A 851 -3.00 8.81 -23.73
C SER A 851 -3.81 9.77 -24.62
N GLY A 852 -4.22 10.94 -24.10
CA GLY A 852 -5.08 11.87 -24.84
C GLY A 852 -6.56 11.46 -24.88
N GLN A 853 -6.98 10.47 -24.10
CA GLN A 853 -8.38 10.09 -23.93
C GLN A 853 -9.00 10.79 -22.72
N MET A 854 -10.29 11.14 -22.77
CA MET A 854 -11.03 11.49 -21.57
C MET A 854 -11.55 10.22 -20.89
N ARG A 855 -11.39 10.13 -19.56
CA ARG A 855 -11.88 9.01 -18.76
C ARG A 855 -12.75 9.48 -17.59
N LEU A 856 -13.62 8.58 -17.14
CA LEU A 856 -14.49 8.79 -16.00
C LEU A 856 -14.39 7.60 -15.04
N ARG A 857 -13.84 7.81 -13.85
CA ARG A 857 -13.76 6.81 -12.80
C ARG A 857 -14.88 6.99 -11.78
N VAL A 858 -15.62 5.92 -11.51
CA VAL A 858 -16.79 5.91 -10.64
C VAL A 858 -16.57 4.87 -9.56
N SER A 859 -16.63 5.27 -8.29
CA SER A 859 -16.57 4.36 -7.14
C SER A 859 -17.81 4.57 -6.28
N THR A 860 -18.69 3.57 -6.20
CA THR A 860 -19.91 3.61 -5.39
C THR A 860 -19.80 2.63 -4.24
N ILE A 861 -19.97 3.13 -3.02
CA ILE A 861 -20.01 2.33 -1.80
C ILE A 861 -21.36 2.48 -1.10
N ALA A 862 -21.80 1.41 -0.44
CA ALA A 862 -22.90 1.44 0.52
C ALA A 862 -22.41 1.03 1.91
N ARG A 863 -23.01 1.59 2.96
CA ARG A 863 -22.89 1.15 4.36
C ARG A 863 -24.26 1.16 5.05
N ASN A 864 -24.41 0.37 6.11
CA ASN A 864 -25.65 0.29 6.87
C ASN A 864 -25.72 1.44 7.89
N PHE A 865 -26.92 1.96 8.13
CA PHE A 865 -27.18 2.75 9.33
C PHE A 865 -27.47 1.82 10.53
N ALA A 866 -27.20 2.29 11.74
CA ALA A 866 -27.53 1.60 12.99
C ALA A 866 -28.05 2.59 14.06
N GLU A 867 -28.86 2.08 14.98
CA GLU A 867 -29.49 2.87 16.04
C GLU A 867 -28.50 3.26 17.14
N ALA A 868 -28.87 4.28 17.94
CA ALA A 868 -28.01 4.82 18.97
C ALA A 868 -27.67 3.77 20.04
N GLY A 869 -26.40 3.68 20.42
CA GLY A 869 -25.91 2.65 21.35
C GLY A 869 -25.73 1.25 20.73
N SER A 870 -25.98 1.04 19.43
CA SER A 870 -25.74 -0.27 18.80
C SER A 870 -24.25 -0.66 18.85
N PRO A 871 -23.89 -1.87 19.32
CA PRO A 871 -22.50 -2.34 19.35
C PRO A 871 -21.90 -2.54 17.94
N THR A 872 -22.73 -2.56 16.89
CA THR A 872 -22.25 -2.57 15.51
C THR A 872 -21.56 -1.27 15.09
N ILE A 873 -21.84 -0.14 15.77
CA ILE A 873 -21.17 1.14 15.48
C ILE A 873 -19.74 1.07 16.00
N SER A 874 -19.55 0.76 17.30
CA SER A 874 -18.22 0.65 17.90
C SER A 874 -17.37 -0.43 17.22
N ALA A 875 -17.94 -1.60 16.93
CA ALA A 875 -17.24 -2.68 16.21
C ALA A 875 -16.89 -2.36 14.73
N SER A 876 -17.35 -1.23 14.19
CA SER A 876 -17.08 -0.78 12.80
C SER A 876 -16.04 0.34 12.69
N PHE A 877 -15.49 0.80 13.82
CA PHE A 877 -14.47 1.85 13.86
C PHE A 877 -13.16 1.35 13.28
N ASP A 878 -12.63 2.10 12.31
CA ASP A 878 -11.30 1.91 11.73
C ASP A 878 -10.35 2.93 12.36
N GLN A 879 -9.60 2.51 13.39
CA GLN A 879 -8.71 3.37 14.16
C GLN A 879 -7.56 3.99 13.35
N GLU A 880 -7.05 3.34 12.30
CA GLU A 880 -5.96 3.89 11.50
C GLU A 880 -6.49 4.93 10.51
N ALA A 881 -7.60 4.63 9.83
CA ALA A 881 -8.26 5.59 8.97
C ALA A 881 -8.72 6.81 9.78
N ALA A 882 -9.34 6.58 10.94
CA ALA A 882 -9.70 7.63 11.89
C ALA A 882 -8.48 8.46 12.35
N ALA A 883 -7.33 7.84 12.60
CA ALA A 883 -6.12 8.56 12.97
C ALA A 883 -5.60 9.44 11.83
N VAL A 884 -5.54 8.93 10.58
CA VAL A 884 -5.12 9.71 9.40
C VAL A 884 -6.11 10.84 9.08
N LEU A 885 -7.41 10.59 9.23
CA LEU A 885 -8.45 11.60 8.99
C LEU A 885 -8.41 12.72 10.06
N MET A 886 -8.25 12.36 11.33
CA MET A 886 -8.09 13.36 12.41
C MET A 886 -6.75 14.09 12.32
N ALA A 887 -5.67 13.42 11.88
CA ALA A 887 -4.39 14.06 11.55
C ALA A 887 -4.53 15.08 10.41
N ARG A 888 -5.30 14.78 9.36
CA ARG A 888 -5.59 15.73 8.27
C ARG A 888 -6.37 16.95 8.77
N ILE A 889 -7.35 16.78 9.67
CA ILE A 889 -8.03 17.93 10.31
C ILE A 889 -7.03 18.74 11.15
N ALA A 890 -6.17 18.09 11.94
CA ALA A 890 -5.19 18.77 12.77
C ALA A 890 -4.16 19.58 11.95
N VAL A 891 -3.60 18.97 10.90
CA VAL A 891 -2.64 19.66 10.01
C VAL A 891 -3.30 20.82 9.27
N PHE A 892 -4.53 20.65 8.77
CA PHE A 892 -5.27 21.74 8.13
C PHE A 892 -5.56 22.89 9.10
N LYS A 893 -5.93 22.59 10.34
CA LYS A 893 -6.10 23.60 11.39
C LYS A 893 -4.78 24.31 11.72
N ALA A 894 -3.66 23.59 11.80
CA ALA A 894 -2.35 24.18 12.06
C ALA A 894 -1.80 25.08 10.93
N GLU A 895 -2.54 25.25 9.81
CA GLU A 895 -2.27 26.31 8.83
C GLU A 895 -2.96 27.64 9.16
N ILE A 896 -3.82 27.68 10.19
CA ILE A 896 -4.73 28.81 10.54
C ILE A 896 -4.71 29.10 12.06
N ASP A 897 -4.89 28.05 12.87
CA ASP A 897 -4.93 28.06 14.33
C ASP A 897 -3.54 27.85 14.93
N ASP A 898 -3.26 28.45 16.10
CA ASP A 898 -2.01 28.24 16.83
C ASP A 898 -1.81 26.77 17.23
N SER A 899 -0.60 26.24 16.99
CA SER A 899 -0.27 24.82 17.23
C SER A 899 -0.66 24.29 18.64
N PRO A 900 -0.45 25.02 19.76
CA PRO A 900 -0.88 24.56 21.08
C PRO A 900 -2.39 24.33 21.21
N ASP A 901 -3.24 25.10 20.51
CA ASP A 901 -4.70 24.93 20.55
C ASP A 901 -5.18 23.81 19.63
N VAL A 902 -4.48 23.54 18.53
CA VAL A 902 -4.68 22.32 17.73
C VAL A 902 -4.37 21.07 18.57
N LEU A 903 -3.30 21.08 19.36
CA LEU A 903 -2.98 19.98 20.28
C LEU A 903 -4.02 19.82 21.39
N ARG A 904 -4.45 20.92 22.03
CA ARG A 904 -5.54 20.89 23.03
C ARG A 904 -6.86 20.39 22.42
N TRP A 905 -7.14 20.70 21.15
CA TRP A 905 -8.30 20.16 20.44
C TRP A 905 -8.17 18.65 20.23
N LEU A 906 -7.02 18.15 19.74
CA LEU A 906 -6.76 16.71 19.60
C LEU A 906 -6.93 15.96 20.92
N ASP A 907 -6.33 16.47 22.01
CA ASP A 907 -6.45 15.87 23.35
C ASP A 907 -7.92 15.80 23.81
N ARG A 908 -8.68 16.89 23.62
CA ARG A 908 -10.13 16.93 23.93
C ARG A 908 -10.94 15.93 23.10
N MET A 909 -10.58 15.70 21.83
CA MET A 909 -11.26 14.69 21.00
C MET A 909 -10.92 13.27 21.48
N LEU A 910 -9.65 12.99 21.80
CA LEU A 910 -9.22 11.69 22.32
C LEU A 910 -9.89 11.36 23.65
N ILE A 911 -9.92 12.30 24.60
CA ILE A 911 -10.58 12.13 25.90
C ILE A 911 -12.07 11.83 25.71
N ARG A 912 -12.78 12.58 24.86
CA ARG A 912 -14.21 12.35 24.58
C ARG A 912 -14.47 11.00 23.91
N LEU A 913 -13.59 10.55 23.01
CA LEU A 913 -13.68 9.23 22.38
C LEU A 913 -13.54 8.12 23.43
N CYS A 914 -12.53 8.24 24.31
CA CYS A 914 -12.34 7.31 25.42
C CYS A 914 -13.53 7.31 26.40
N GLN A 915 -14.05 8.47 26.79
CA GLN A 915 -15.24 8.59 27.66
C GLN A 915 -16.49 7.93 27.08
N LYS A 916 -16.61 7.83 25.74
CA LYS A 916 -17.73 7.25 25.00
C LYS A 916 -17.60 5.75 24.70
N PHE A 917 -16.38 5.24 24.48
CA PHE A 917 -16.13 3.89 23.96
C PHE A 917 -15.21 3.00 24.81
N ALA A 918 -14.65 3.51 25.91
CA ALA A 918 -13.94 2.70 26.90
C ALA A 918 -14.89 2.11 27.94
N ASP A 919 -14.56 0.92 28.44
CA ASP A 919 -15.16 0.37 29.66
C ASP A 919 -14.40 0.90 30.88
N TYR A 920 -15.10 1.52 31.83
CA TYR A 920 -14.52 2.00 33.08
C TYR A 920 -15.59 2.16 34.18
N ARG A 921 -15.11 2.21 35.43
CA ARG A 921 -15.83 2.70 36.60
C ARG A 921 -15.38 4.14 36.85
N LYS A 922 -16.32 5.02 37.24
CA LYS A 922 -16.00 6.42 37.53
C LYS A 922 -14.98 6.51 38.68
N GLU A 923 -14.04 7.44 38.54
CA GLU A 923 -12.91 7.69 39.47
C GLU A 923 -11.92 6.51 39.67
N ASP A 924 -12.05 5.39 38.95
CA ASP A 924 -11.16 4.22 39.04
C ASP A 924 -10.32 4.06 37.76
N THR A 925 -9.08 4.57 37.79
CA THR A 925 -8.15 4.54 36.64
C THR A 925 -7.67 3.14 36.26
N MET A 926 -7.76 2.17 37.17
CA MET A 926 -7.33 0.78 36.93
C MET A 926 -8.41 -0.05 36.25
N SER A 927 -9.67 0.39 36.33
CA SER A 927 -10.79 -0.22 35.60
C SER A 927 -10.77 0.03 34.09
N PHE A 928 -10.07 1.07 33.62
CA PHE A 928 -10.14 1.55 32.24
C PHE A 928 -9.62 0.52 31.21
N ARG A 929 -10.47 0.17 30.23
CA ARG A 929 -10.16 -0.71 29.11
C ARG A 929 -10.72 -0.16 27.80
N LEU A 930 -9.98 -0.35 26.70
CA LEU A 930 -10.44 -0.14 25.34
C LEU A 930 -10.54 -1.49 24.64
N ALA A 931 -11.51 -1.65 23.73
CA ALA A 931 -11.53 -2.77 22.81
C ALA A 931 -10.39 -2.65 21.78
N ASP A 932 -9.95 -3.78 21.22
CA ASP A 932 -8.76 -3.87 20.35
C ASP A 932 -8.81 -2.89 19.17
N ASN A 933 -10.00 -2.65 18.61
CA ASN A 933 -10.22 -1.74 17.49
C ASN A 933 -10.19 -0.24 17.86
N PHE A 934 -10.02 0.09 19.14
CA PHE A 934 -9.66 1.44 19.63
C PHE A 934 -8.29 1.47 20.34
N SER A 935 -7.66 0.31 20.58
CA SER A 935 -6.52 0.17 21.50
C SER A 935 -5.27 0.96 21.10
N ILE A 936 -4.97 1.06 19.80
CA ILE A 936 -3.81 1.80 19.27
C ILE A 936 -4.15 3.24 18.87
N TYR A 937 -5.43 3.63 18.86
CA TYR A 937 -5.83 5.02 18.57
C TYR A 937 -5.18 6.06 19.51
N PRO A 938 -5.12 5.86 20.85
CA PRO A 938 -4.35 6.74 21.74
C PRO A 938 -2.86 6.82 21.39
N GLN A 939 -2.26 5.72 20.94
CA GLN A 939 -0.86 5.69 20.54
C GLN A 939 -0.61 6.46 19.23
N PHE A 940 -1.51 6.34 18.24
CA PHE A 940 -1.46 7.19 17.05
C PHE A 940 -1.56 8.67 17.41
N MET A 941 -2.47 9.05 18.33
CA MET A 941 -2.59 10.44 18.79
C MET A 941 -1.34 10.92 19.56
N PHE A 942 -0.72 10.06 20.37
CA PHE A 942 0.56 10.35 21.04
C PHE A 942 1.72 10.61 20.07
N HIS A 943 1.84 9.80 19.01
CA HIS A 943 2.87 10.00 17.99
C HIS A 943 2.58 11.21 17.09
N LEU A 944 1.31 11.44 16.74
CA LEU A 944 0.85 12.61 15.96
C LEU A 944 1.19 13.93 16.66
N ARG A 945 0.81 14.09 17.93
CA ARG A 945 1.03 15.32 18.72
C ARG A 945 2.51 15.61 19.06
N ARG A 946 3.44 14.75 18.60
CA ARG A 946 4.88 14.82 18.88
C ARG A 946 5.76 14.71 17.62
N THR A 947 5.20 14.27 16.49
CA THR A 947 5.90 14.00 15.21
C THR A 947 7.09 13.03 15.34
N ARG A 948 6.98 12.07 16.28
CA ARG A 948 8.02 11.15 16.74
C ARG A 948 7.44 9.74 16.91
N ILE A 949 8.08 8.73 16.33
CA ILE A 949 7.59 7.34 16.16
C ILE A 949 8.71 6.35 16.57
N VAL A 950 8.32 5.16 17.06
CA VAL A 950 9.13 4.02 17.51
C VAL A 950 9.22 3.87 19.04
N GLY A 951 9.27 2.60 19.47
CA GLY A 951 9.09 2.14 20.83
C GLY A 951 10.31 2.26 21.74
N GLN A 952 10.40 1.33 22.68
CA GLN A 952 10.88 1.61 24.04
C GLN A 952 12.28 1.08 24.38
N ARG A 953 13.00 0.51 23.39
CA ARG A 953 14.21 -0.28 23.63
C ARG A 953 15.28 -0.02 22.56
N LEU A 954 16.40 0.54 23.01
CA LEU A 954 17.61 0.77 22.19
C LEU A 954 18.89 0.43 22.99
N ASP A 955 18.72 -0.36 24.04
CA ASP A 955 19.76 -0.83 24.96
C ASP A 955 20.38 -2.17 24.52
N GLN A 956 20.10 -2.56 23.27
CA GLN A 956 20.59 -3.79 22.67
C GLN A 956 21.76 -3.44 21.75
N THR A 957 22.98 -3.65 22.25
CA THR A 957 24.22 -3.41 21.50
C THR A 957 24.46 -4.47 20.41
N ASP A 958 23.69 -5.56 20.44
CA ASP A 958 23.78 -6.77 19.63
C ASP A 958 22.81 -6.81 18.44
N VAL A 959 21.96 -5.79 18.25
CA VAL A 959 20.96 -5.75 17.16
C VAL A 959 21.24 -4.71 16.08
N ILE A 960 20.56 -4.87 14.95
CA ILE A 960 20.49 -3.90 13.86
C ILE A 960 19.02 -3.45 13.75
N LEU A 961 18.76 -2.15 13.56
CA LEU A 961 17.40 -1.57 13.55
C LEU A 961 17.12 -0.78 12.27
N LEU A 962 16.04 -1.13 11.57
CA LEU A 962 15.47 -0.36 10.47
C LEU A 962 14.49 0.64 11.07
N LEU A 963 14.65 1.90 10.68
CA LEU A 963 13.68 2.95 10.94
C LEU A 963 13.18 3.51 9.61
N ASP A 964 11.91 3.25 9.31
CA ASP A 964 11.18 3.99 8.29
C ASP A 964 10.41 5.16 8.94
N THR A 965 10.66 6.39 8.47
CA THR A 965 9.88 7.60 8.86
C THR A 965 9.08 8.20 7.71
N PHE A 966 8.78 7.41 6.67
CA PHE A 966 8.39 7.81 5.31
C PHE A 966 9.46 8.63 4.57
N PHE A 967 9.91 9.73 5.15
CA PHE A 967 10.89 10.69 4.59
C PHE A 967 12.36 10.29 4.75
N HIS A 968 12.66 9.43 5.72
CA HIS A 968 13.98 8.87 5.95
C HIS A 968 13.86 7.36 6.04
N ILE A 969 14.83 6.65 5.48
CA ILE A 969 15.05 5.23 5.80
C ILE A 969 16.43 5.18 6.48
N LEU A 970 16.41 4.92 7.77
CA LEU A 970 17.59 4.94 8.63
C LEU A 970 17.94 3.53 9.11
N ILE A 971 19.24 3.30 9.15
CA ILE A 971 19.89 2.03 9.42
C ILE A 971 20.81 2.24 10.62
N PHE A 972 20.55 1.55 11.72
CA PHE A 972 21.30 1.67 12.96
C PHE A 972 21.93 0.34 13.38
N HIS A 973 23.24 0.33 13.61
CA HIS A 973 23.97 -0.81 14.17
C HIS A 973 24.24 -0.57 15.66
N GLY A 974 23.82 -1.51 16.52
CA GLY A 974 24.25 -1.54 17.92
C GLY A 974 25.77 -1.64 18.05
N GLU A 975 26.31 -1.22 19.20
CA GLU A 975 27.75 -1.08 19.42
C GLU A 975 28.54 -2.36 19.11
N THR A 976 28.09 -3.52 19.60
CA THR A 976 28.74 -4.82 19.38
C THR A 976 28.77 -5.19 17.90
N VAL A 977 27.66 -4.97 17.19
CA VAL A 977 27.57 -5.21 15.74
C VAL A 977 28.49 -4.26 14.97
N ALA A 978 28.55 -2.99 15.38
CA ALA A 978 29.42 -1.99 14.76
C ALA A 978 30.91 -2.30 15.01
N GLN A 979 31.27 -2.86 16.17
CA GLN A 979 32.62 -3.38 16.46
C GLN A 979 32.97 -4.57 15.56
N TRP A 980 32.09 -5.58 15.46
CA TRP A 980 32.30 -6.74 14.57
C TRP A 980 32.42 -6.33 13.09
N ARG A 981 31.59 -5.37 12.62
CA ARG A 981 31.68 -4.84 11.25
C ARG A 981 33.02 -4.15 10.97
N LYS A 982 33.52 -3.36 11.93
CA LYS A 982 34.81 -2.66 11.84
C LYS A 982 36.02 -3.59 11.94
N ALA A 983 35.87 -4.71 12.63
CA ALA A 983 36.89 -5.76 12.73
C ALA A 983 36.85 -6.78 11.57
N GLY A 984 36.03 -6.57 10.54
CA GLY A 984 36.05 -7.37 9.31
C GLY A 984 35.51 -8.79 9.48
N TYR A 985 34.63 -9.06 10.43
CA TYR A 985 34.07 -10.41 10.61
C TYR A 985 33.26 -10.87 9.38
N GLN A 986 32.65 -9.94 8.63
CA GLN A 986 31.96 -10.19 7.36
C GLN A 986 32.93 -10.45 6.18
N GLU A 987 34.24 -10.52 6.46
CA GLU A 987 35.33 -10.80 5.53
C GLU A 987 36.18 -12.01 6.00
N GLN A 988 35.73 -12.74 7.05
CA GLN A 988 36.42 -13.90 7.63
C GLN A 988 35.73 -15.26 7.39
N ASP A 989 36.52 -16.23 6.93
CA ASP A 989 36.13 -17.62 6.68
C ASP A 989 35.49 -18.32 7.89
N GLY A 990 34.28 -18.88 7.73
CA GLY A 990 33.51 -19.46 8.85
C GLY A 990 32.55 -18.48 9.51
N TYR A 991 32.62 -17.20 9.14
CA TYR A 991 31.56 -16.20 9.32
C TYR A 991 30.83 -16.00 7.98
N GLU A 992 30.35 -17.11 7.36
CA GLU A 992 29.42 -17.92 8.17
C GLU A 992 28.33 -16.98 8.63
N ASN A 993 27.89 -17.04 9.88
CA ASN A 993 26.91 -16.10 10.44
C ASN A 993 27.41 -14.65 10.61
N PHE A 994 28.24 -14.14 9.68
CA PHE A 994 28.32 -12.73 9.33
C PHE A 994 28.05 -12.39 7.81
N ARG A 995 27.77 -13.34 6.88
CA ARG A 995 27.34 -13.00 5.45
C ARG A 995 26.06 -13.49 4.66
N GLU A 996 25.13 -14.39 5.10
CA GLU A 996 23.67 -14.64 4.73
C GLU A 996 22.31 -14.29 5.64
N LEU A 997 22.26 -13.37 6.70
CA LEU A 997 21.37 -12.35 7.49
C LEU A 997 21.79 -10.77 7.55
N LEU A 998 23.03 -10.26 7.79
CA LEU A 998 23.63 -8.87 7.78
C LEU A 998 23.49 -7.85 6.61
N GLU A 999 23.63 -8.15 5.31
CA GLU A 999 23.30 -7.22 4.21
C GLU A 999 21.82 -7.36 3.79
N ALA A 1000 21.02 -8.04 4.60
CA ALA A 1000 19.59 -7.94 4.50
C ALA A 1000 19.08 -6.68 5.11
N PRO A 1001 19.46 -6.25 6.34
CA PRO A 1001 18.80 -5.16 7.07
C PRO A 1001 18.22 -3.80 6.34
N VAL A 1002 19.32 -3.77 5.39
CA VAL A 1002 19.70 -3.11 4.05
C VAL A 1002 18.79 -3.29 2.79
N GLY A 1003 18.43 -4.51 2.37
CA GLY A 1003 17.40 -4.94 1.38
C GLY A 1003 16.07 -4.17 1.42
N ASP A 1004 15.11 -4.45 2.35
CA ASP A 1004 13.93 -3.57 2.66
C ASP A 1004 14.19 -2.09 2.42
N ALA A 1005 15.35 -1.49 2.72
CA ALA A 1005 15.55 -0.07 2.46
C ALA A 1005 15.66 0.25 0.96
N GLN A 1006 16.37 -0.56 0.15
CA GLN A 1006 16.30 -0.50 -1.33
C GLN A 1006 14.89 -0.83 -1.83
N ASP A 1007 14.26 -1.78 -1.18
CA ASP A 1007 12.95 -2.30 -1.54
C ASP A 1007 11.86 -1.24 -1.23
N LEU A 1008 11.97 -0.52 -0.11
CA LEU A 1008 11.21 0.66 0.35
C LEU A 1008 11.59 1.92 -0.43
N LEU A 1009 12.66 1.88 -1.22
CA LEU A 1009 13.06 2.94 -2.12
C LEU A 1009 12.35 2.88 -3.47
N VAL A 1010 11.80 1.76 -4.00
CA VAL A 1010 11.44 1.64 -5.44
C VAL A 1010 10.21 2.45 -5.94
N ASP A 1011 8.98 2.30 -5.43
CA ASP A 1011 7.84 3.18 -5.75
C ASP A 1011 7.83 4.51 -4.95
N ARG A 1012 8.65 4.64 -3.91
CA ARG A 1012 8.44 5.73 -2.93
C ARG A 1012 8.61 7.10 -3.59
N PHE A 1013 7.75 8.03 -3.18
CA PHE A 1013 7.68 9.35 -3.79
C PHE A 1013 7.35 10.43 -2.76
N PRO A 1014 8.20 11.46 -2.57
CA PRO A 1014 9.57 11.57 -3.12
C PRO A 1014 10.50 10.47 -2.59
N ILE A 1015 11.72 10.40 -3.13
CA ILE A 1015 12.80 9.56 -2.59
C ILE A 1015 13.10 9.97 -1.14
N PRO A 1016 13.13 9.02 -0.18
CA PRO A 1016 13.55 9.28 1.19
C PRO A 1016 15.06 9.43 1.31
N ARG A 1017 15.52 10.14 2.34
CA ARG A 1017 16.94 10.20 2.70
C ARG A 1017 17.37 8.86 3.31
N TYR A 1018 18.21 8.11 2.61
CA TYR A 1018 18.85 6.89 3.10
C TYR A 1018 20.00 7.26 4.06
N VAL A 1019 20.04 6.67 5.26
CA VAL A 1019 21.02 7.01 6.31
C VAL A 1019 21.55 5.74 6.97
N VAL A 1020 22.88 5.54 6.94
CA VAL A 1020 23.56 4.46 7.68
C VAL A 1020 24.31 5.05 8.87
N CYS A 1021 24.14 4.44 10.05
CA CYS A 1021 24.81 4.86 11.27
C CYS A 1021 25.10 3.71 12.24
N ASP A 1022 25.99 4.00 13.19
CA ASP A 1022 26.39 3.13 14.30
C ASP A 1022 25.98 3.80 15.63
N GLN A 1023 25.87 3.01 16.70
CA GLN A 1023 25.73 3.52 18.07
C GLN A 1023 26.82 4.55 18.41
N GLY A 1024 26.42 5.66 19.04
CA GLY A 1024 27.30 6.82 19.31
C GLY A 1024 27.59 7.72 18.10
N GLY A 1025 27.27 7.31 16.86
CA GLY A 1025 27.49 8.10 15.66
C GLY A 1025 26.56 9.31 15.55
N SER A 1026 27.06 10.43 15.01
CA SER A 1026 26.31 11.70 14.91
C SER A 1026 24.97 11.60 14.16
N GLN A 1027 24.87 10.69 13.18
CA GLN A 1027 23.65 10.43 12.42
C GLN A 1027 22.59 9.65 13.23
N ALA A 1028 22.98 8.90 14.28
CA ALA A 1028 22.04 8.17 15.13
C ALA A 1028 21.05 9.09 15.87
N ARG A 1029 21.35 10.40 15.95
CA ARG A 1029 20.41 11.43 16.43
C ARG A 1029 19.05 11.40 15.70
N PHE A 1030 19.03 11.01 14.43
CA PHE A 1030 17.77 10.89 13.67
C PHE A 1030 16.87 9.80 14.27
N LEU A 1031 17.42 8.64 14.63
CA LEU A 1031 16.70 7.59 15.37
C LEU A 1031 16.32 8.06 16.77
N LEU A 1032 17.30 8.52 17.56
CA LEU A 1032 17.09 8.97 18.95
C LEU A 1032 16.01 10.04 19.07
N SER A 1033 15.91 10.95 18.08
CA SER A 1033 14.90 12.02 18.07
C SER A 1033 13.46 11.51 17.96
N LYS A 1034 13.24 10.30 17.44
CA LYS A 1034 11.89 9.75 17.14
C LYS A 1034 11.33 8.83 18.23
N LEU A 1035 12.17 8.27 19.08
CA LEU A 1035 11.79 7.28 20.09
C LEU A 1035 10.82 7.82 21.15
N ASN A 1036 10.14 6.88 21.82
CA ASN A 1036 9.44 7.11 23.08
C ASN A 1036 10.45 7.17 24.26
N PRO A 1037 10.58 8.30 24.99
CA PRO A 1037 11.50 8.42 26.12
C PRO A 1037 10.96 7.71 27.37
N SER A 1038 11.26 6.42 27.51
CA SER A 1038 10.92 5.61 28.68
C SER A 1038 11.78 5.91 29.89
N THR A 1039 13.09 5.98 29.69
CA THR A 1039 14.08 6.42 30.67
C THR A 1039 14.63 7.77 30.24
N THR A 1040 14.32 8.81 31.02
CA THR A 1040 14.87 10.16 30.83
C THR A 1040 15.94 10.43 31.88
N HIS A 1041 16.80 11.41 31.61
CA HIS A 1041 17.79 11.90 32.58
C HIS A 1041 17.20 12.28 33.95
N MET A 1042 15.95 12.76 33.98
CA MET A 1042 15.19 13.04 35.22
C MET A 1042 14.86 11.79 36.06
N SER A 1043 14.76 10.61 35.44
CA SER A 1043 14.36 9.36 36.11
C SER A 1043 15.44 8.77 37.04
N GLN A 1044 16.66 9.33 37.04
CA GLN A 1044 17.72 8.99 38.01
C GLN A 1044 17.70 9.87 39.28
N GLY A 1045 16.65 10.69 39.47
CA GLY A 1045 16.53 11.62 40.60
C GLY A 1045 16.03 11.02 41.92
N MET A 1046 16.90 11.05 42.93
CA MET A 1046 16.58 11.29 44.36
C MET A 1046 16.16 10.13 45.30
N TYR A 1047 16.15 8.85 44.89
CA TYR A 1047 16.33 7.72 45.84
C TYR A 1047 17.17 6.60 45.22
N GLY A 1048 18.03 5.98 46.04
CA GLY A 1048 19.22 5.26 45.55
C GLY A 1048 19.14 3.74 45.48
N THR A 1049 20.17 3.17 44.82
CA THR A 1049 20.64 1.78 44.93
C THR A 1049 19.60 0.66 44.84
N SER A 1050 19.27 0.25 43.61
CA SER A 1050 18.73 -1.08 43.30
C SER A 1050 19.70 -1.85 42.38
N SER A 1051 20.39 -2.84 42.93
CA SER A 1051 21.32 -3.69 42.19
C SER A 1051 20.58 -4.81 41.45
N GLY A 1052 20.21 -4.57 40.18
CA GLY A 1052 19.79 -5.63 39.25
C GLY A 1052 18.69 -5.26 38.26
N GLY A 1053 19.06 -5.08 36.99
CA GLY A 1053 18.14 -5.17 35.84
C GLY A 1053 17.89 -3.89 35.03
N GLY A 1054 18.45 -3.83 33.81
CA GLY A 1054 17.92 -3.01 32.71
C GLY A 1054 18.19 -1.51 32.76
N ALA A 1055 19.47 -1.09 32.81
CA ALA A 1055 19.88 0.31 32.78
C ALA A 1055 19.83 0.93 31.37
N GLY A 1056 18.63 0.99 30.78
CA GLY A 1056 18.40 1.42 29.40
C GLY A 1056 18.96 2.80 29.06
N ALA A 1057 19.76 2.88 27.98
CA ALA A 1057 20.33 4.10 27.40
C ALA A 1057 19.37 5.31 27.46
N ALA A 1058 19.60 6.21 28.42
CA ALA A 1058 18.65 7.26 28.78
C ALA A 1058 18.56 8.35 27.71
N ILE A 1059 17.33 8.74 27.35
CA ILE A 1059 17.08 9.79 26.36
C ILE A 1059 17.09 11.16 27.07
N PHE A 1060 18.02 12.03 26.66
CA PHE A 1060 18.13 13.40 27.15
C PHE A 1060 17.02 14.29 26.57
N THR A 1061 15.86 14.25 27.21
CA THR A 1061 14.70 15.07 26.88
C THR A 1061 13.78 15.25 28.09
N ASP A 1062 13.04 16.36 28.11
CA ASP A 1062 11.95 16.67 29.07
C ASP A 1062 10.59 16.13 28.61
N ASP A 1063 10.57 15.41 27.48
CA ASP A 1063 9.36 14.90 26.85
C ASP A 1063 8.61 13.84 27.68
N VAL A 1064 7.27 13.98 27.71
CA VAL A 1064 6.37 13.02 28.35
C VAL A 1064 6.38 11.68 27.60
N SER A 1065 6.59 10.58 28.33
CA SER A 1065 6.55 9.20 27.81
C SER A 1065 5.12 8.74 27.48
N LEU A 1066 5.00 7.74 26.60
CA LEU A 1066 3.71 7.12 26.26
C LEU A 1066 2.98 6.57 27.51
N GLN A 1067 3.72 6.07 28.51
CA GLN A 1067 3.11 5.57 29.75
C GLN A 1067 2.44 6.71 30.54
N VAL A 1068 3.17 7.79 30.81
CA VAL A 1068 2.64 8.95 31.57
C VAL A 1068 1.49 9.62 30.80
N PHE A 1069 1.57 9.68 29.47
CA PHE A 1069 0.45 10.11 28.62
C PHE A 1069 -0.79 9.21 28.79
N MET A 1070 -0.63 7.89 28.77
CA MET A 1070 -1.75 6.95 28.94
C MET A 1070 -2.32 6.96 30.36
N GLU A 1071 -1.50 7.14 31.40
CA GLU A 1071 -1.96 7.31 32.79
C GLU A 1071 -2.78 8.59 32.95
N HIS A 1072 -2.33 9.71 32.36
CA HIS A 1072 -3.07 10.96 32.37
C HIS A 1072 -4.38 10.88 31.56
N LEU A 1073 -4.34 10.24 30.37
CA LEU A 1073 -5.54 9.98 29.56
C LEU A 1073 -6.57 9.14 30.32
N LYS A 1074 -6.15 8.05 30.97
CA LYS A 1074 -7.02 7.23 31.84
C LYS A 1074 -7.67 8.09 32.92
N ARG A 1075 -6.89 8.92 33.63
CA ARG A 1075 -7.39 9.79 34.69
C ARG A 1075 -8.46 10.79 34.19
N LEU A 1076 -8.25 11.39 33.02
CA LEU A 1076 -9.21 12.31 32.41
C LEU A 1076 -10.42 11.61 31.77
N ALA A 1077 -10.30 10.33 31.41
CA ALA A 1077 -11.39 9.53 30.87
C ALA A 1077 -12.33 8.97 31.95
N VAL A 1078 -11.80 8.57 33.12
CA VAL A 1078 -12.63 8.01 34.22
C VAL A 1078 -13.17 9.05 35.19
N GLY A 1079 -12.53 10.21 35.27
CA GLY A 1079 -12.96 11.31 36.14
C GLY A 1079 -14.29 11.93 35.70
N ALA A 1080 -15.02 12.49 36.65
CA ALA A 1080 -16.30 13.15 36.42
C ALA A 1080 -16.24 14.15 35.25
N SER A 1081 -17.11 13.97 34.26
CA SER A 1081 -17.27 14.91 33.16
C SER A 1081 -17.74 16.26 33.68
N THR A 1082 -16.84 17.24 33.75
CA THR A 1082 -17.21 18.66 33.86
C THR A 1082 -17.95 19.05 32.58
N THR A 1083 -19.28 19.15 32.70
CA THR A 1083 -20.21 19.57 31.65
C THR A 1083 -20.00 21.02 31.23
#